data_AF-A0A2G5DQ21-F1
#
_entry.id   AF-A0A2G5DQ21-F1
#
_cell.length_a   1.000
_cell.length_b   1.000
_cell.length_c   1.000
_cell.angle_alpha   90.00
_cell.angle_beta   90.00
_cell.angle_gamma   90.00
#
_symmetry.space_group_name_H-M   'P 1'
#
loop_
_entity.id
_entity.type
_entity.pdbx_description
1 polymer ?
#
loop_
_entity_poly.entity_id
_entity_poly.type
_entity_poly.pdbx_seq_one_letter_code
_entity_poly.pdbx_strand_id
1 'polypeptide(L)'
;MEIIESIHDIPVQDPPEEDFSSADLGWTKYGTDEHHDDVALIPYDRLESFIIGESSCAECPTRFHIERGRARKEGTLKTYKSDEYLLFRVYWCSFGPENYGEGGGILYSRRYRLNTRNRAARPQSMRGCTCHFTVKRLYARPSVVLIIYNNRRQHVNSSGSICHGPLDRDAIGPGAKKVPYNCDEIQQQAMSMIYLGMSEENVKQKYIEGIQRYCGSDAKVSNHASQFVHKLGMIIKRSTHELDLDDQASVRLWVARNSKLKFFYQDASENSAFILGIQSEWQLQQMIRFGNQSLIAADSTFGIKKLKYPVCTILVFDSQQHALPVAWVITRSFAKEDISKWMKALLDRVRSVDSSWRISGFLVDDAAAEFDPIRDIFSCPVLFCLWRVRRSWLRNIVKKCTNIEVQREIFKRLGRIVYSIWGGIDSVDAMEEFIQDFVDQTAFIEYFKVSWVPKIEMWLTVMKTLPLASQEASGAIESYHLKLKQKLYDDSHLSALQRVDWLVHKLTTELHSSYWLDRHADETGSFQNVKEEYIASTSWYRALQIPDTDVILDDKDHLFAKVASQKGTSHVVWNPGSEFSFCDCAWSMKGNLCKHVMKVNTICHNRQGFEVSMSFLSYKQILSDLLQKPIDDSFSLDLSTALTQHVLDRMKRLVELNDSKGIANVVSTLPLKWTAKKRRNLNGMPSSNLALPSNLKSRSKKVAPKKNRKRKRLSRLM
;
A
#
# COMPACT_ATOMS: atom_id res chain seq x y z
N MET A 1 45.77 5.99 18.45
CA MET A 1 45.66 6.35 17.03
C MET A 1 44.96 7.69 16.97
N GLU A 2 45.60 8.65 16.32
CA GLU A 2 45.10 10.02 16.11
C GLU A 2 43.86 9.97 15.18
N ILE A 3 42.82 10.74 15.49
CA ILE A 3 41.60 10.81 14.69
C ILE A 3 41.82 11.86 13.60
N ILE A 4 41.62 11.47 12.35
CA ILE A 4 41.78 12.36 11.20
C ILE A 4 40.42 12.98 10.85
N GLU A 5 40.35 14.31 10.84
CA GLU A 5 39.12 15.06 10.54
C GLU A 5 38.94 15.36 9.03
N SER A 6 40.01 15.24 8.23
CA SER A 6 40.01 15.54 6.79
C SER A 6 40.35 14.32 5.96
N ILE A 7 39.50 14.03 4.97
CA ILE A 7 39.67 12.89 4.06
C ILE A 7 40.93 13.00 3.18
N HIS A 8 41.50 14.21 3.07
CA HIS A 8 42.71 14.47 2.28
C HIS A 8 43.98 13.96 2.96
N ASP A 9 43.95 13.79 4.28
CA ASP A 9 45.10 13.36 5.07
C ASP A 9 45.19 11.83 5.21
N ILE A 10 44.21 11.12 4.64
CA ILE A 10 44.21 9.66 4.58
C ILE A 10 45.02 9.22 3.35
N PRO A 11 46.08 8.40 3.52
CA PRO A 11 46.88 7.92 2.41
C PRO A 11 46.08 6.96 1.52
N VAL A 12 46.23 7.11 0.21
CA VAL A 12 45.74 6.12 -0.77
C VAL A 12 46.70 4.94 -0.78
N GLN A 13 46.16 3.74 -0.59
CA GLN A 13 46.91 2.50 -0.50
C GLN A 13 46.62 1.64 -1.71
N ASP A 14 47.67 1.05 -2.27
CA ASP A 14 47.59 0.19 -3.44
C ASP A 14 48.47 -1.06 -3.22
N PRO A 15 47.92 -2.09 -2.54
CA PRO A 15 48.68 -3.31 -2.26
C PRO A 15 49.15 -4.00 -3.55
N PRO A 16 50.38 -4.56 -3.59
CA PRO A 16 50.93 -5.19 -4.80
C PRO A 16 50.28 -6.53 -5.16
N GLU A 17 49.55 -7.17 -4.23
CA GLU A 17 48.88 -8.45 -4.45
C GLU A 17 47.72 -8.34 -5.45
N GLU A 18 47.54 -9.35 -6.33
CA GLU A 18 46.45 -9.37 -7.31
C GLU A 18 45.07 -9.26 -6.65
N ASP A 19 44.86 -10.00 -5.56
CA ASP A 19 43.71 -9.95 -4.66
C ASP A 19 44.20 -9.65 -3.24
N PHE A 20 43.57 -8.68 -2.58
CA PHE A 20 43.94 -8.25 -1.23
C PHE A 20 42.70 -8.04 -0.35
N SER A 21 42.87 -8.02 0.96
CA SER A 21 41.78 -8.03 1.95
C SER A 21 41.91 -6.86 2.92
N SER A 22 40.99 -6.79 3.88
CA SER A 22 41.05 -5.81 4.97
C SER A 22 42.28 -5.95 5.88
N ALA A 23 42.96 -7.11 5.88
CA ALA A 23 44.19 -7.32 6.63
C ALA A 23 45.42 -6.64 5.97
N ASP A 24 45.35 -6.41 4.66
CA ASP A 24 46.45 -5.89 3.84
C ASP A 24 46.41 -4.35 3.72
N LEU A 25 45.43 -3.71 4.37
CA LEU A 25 45.25 -2.26 4.42
C LEU A 25 45.57 -1.72 5.82
N GLY A 26 46.24 -0.58 5.88
CA GLY A 26 46.29 0.29 7.04
C GLY A 26 44.98 1.06 7.21
N TRP A 27 44.41 1.04 8.40
CA TRP A 27 43.12 1.67 8.69
C TRP A 27 43.29 2.91 9.54
N THR A 28 42.56 3.94 9.19
CA THR A 28 42.59 5.23 9.87
C THR A 28 41.24 5.53 10.48
N LYS A 29 41.22 6.13 11.67
CA LYS A 29 39.98 6.60 12.30
C LYS A 29 39.60 7.94 11.68
N TYR A 30 38.48 7.98 10.96
CA TYR A 30 37.98 9.18 10.29
C TYR A 30 36.66 9.62 10.92
N GLY A 31 36.59 10.88 11.36
CA GLY A 31 35.40 11.44 12.00
C GLY A 31 35.75 12.47 13.08
N THR A 32 34.90 12.59 14.09
CA THR A 32 35.10 13.45 15.27
C THR A 32 35.38 12.60 16.51
N ASP A 33 35.88 13.21 17.59
CA ASP A 33 36.13 12.51 18.87
C ASP A 33 34.93 11.70 19.38
N GLU A 34 33.70 12.17 19.12
CA GLU A 34 32.46 11.49 19.52
C GLU A 34 32.00 10.40 18.53
N HIS A 35 32.36 10.49 17.25
CA HIS A 35 31.89 9.58 16.19
C HIS A 35 32.99 9.38 15.13
N HIS A 36 33.70 8.26 15.19
CA HIS A 36 34.74 7.89 14.24
C HIS A 36 34.48 6.51 13.63
N ASP A 37 34.75 6.39 12.32
CA ASP A 37 34.70 5.13 11.60
C ASP A 37 36.13 4.68 11.22
N ASP A 38 36.37 3.37 11.15
CA ASP A 38 37.61 2.82 10.58
C ASP A 38 37.51 2.84 9.05
N VAL A 39 38.41 3.59 8.40
CA VAL A 39 38.40 3.78 6.95
C VAL A 39 39.75 3.51 6.28
N ALA A 40 39.70 3.19 5.00
CA ALA A 40 40.87 3.09 4.11
C ALA A 40 40.53 3.67 2.73
N LEU A 41 41.52 4.24 2.04
CA LEU A 41 41.41 4.72 0.66
C LEU A 41 42.20 3.81 -0.27
N ILE A 42 41.57 3.36 -1.35
CA ILE A 42 42.22 2.60 -2.42
C ILE A 42 41.85 3.17 -3.80
N PRO A 43 42.62 2.87 -4.86
CA PRO A 43 42.21 3.13 -6.24
C PRO A 43 40.87 2.44 -6.57
N TYR A 44 39.99 3.13 -7.32
CA TYR A 44 38.64 2.61 -7.61
C TYR A 44 38.64 1.36 -8.50
N ASP A 45 39.61 1.25 -9.41
CA ASP A 45 39.84 0.08 -10.26
C ASP A 45 40.28 -1.16 -9.45
N ARG A 46 40.92 -0.97 -8.29
CA ARG A 46 41.31 -2.05 -7.37
C ARG A 46 40.20 -2.50 -6.41
N LEU A 47 38.99 -1.92 -6.51
CA LEU A 47 37.86 -2.29 -5.65
C LEU A 47 37.44 -3.75 -5.82
N GLU A 48 37.48 -4.29 -7.04
CA GLU A 48 37.10 -5.68 -7.28
C GLU A 48 38.12 -6.65 -6.67
N SER A 49 39.42 -6.37 -6.82
CA SER A 49 40.50 -7.10 -6.15
C SER A 49 40.31 -7.15 -4.63
N PHE A 50 39.92 -6.02 -4.01
CA PHE A 50 39.62 -5.96 -2.59
C PHE A 50 38.44 -6.88 -2.18
N ILE A 51 37.35 -6.86 -2.96
CA ILE A 51 36.16 -7.68 -2.65
C ILE A 51 36.45 -9.17 -2.83
N ILE A 52 37.26 -9.53 -3.84
CA ILE A 52 37.67 -10.91 -4.10
C ILE A 52 38.57 -11.42 -2.98
N GLY A 53 39.57 -10.64 -2.58
CA GLY A 53 40.47 -10.99 -1.47
C GLY A 53 39.72 -11.12 -0.14
N GLU A 54 38.86 -10.17 0.21
CA GLU A 54 38.02 -10.23 1.42
C GLU A 54 37.05 -11.44 1.40
N SER A 55 36.54 -11.82 0.23
CA SER A 55 35.69 -13.01 0.08
C SER A 55 36.47 -14.32 0.21
N SER A 56 37.76 -14.31 -0.12
CA SER A 56 38.62 -15.49 -0.19
C SER A 56 39.47 -15.72 1.06
N CYS A 57 39.20 -14.98 2.14
CA CYS A 57 39.87 -15.14 3.42
C CYS A 57 39.79 -16.59 3.92
N ALA A 58 40.95 -17.23 4.12
CA ALA A 58 41.06 -18.64 4.50
C ALA A 58 40.40 -18.94 5.86
N GLU A 59 40.41 -17.96 6.78
CA GLU A 59 39.81 -18.10 8.11
C GLU A 59 38.28 -18.11 8.06
N CYS A 60 37.66 -17.42 7.11
CA CYS A 60 36.21 -17.22 7.01
C CYS A 60 35.77 -17.03 5.55
N PRO A 61 35.82 -18.08 4.70
CA PRO A 61 35.51 -17.94 3.27
C PRO A 61 34.05 -17.58 3.08
N THR A 62 33.80 -16.51 2.33
CA THR A 62 32.45 -15.94 2.19
C THR A 62 32.25 -15.29 0.83
N ARG A 63 31.07 -14.70 0.62
CA ARG A 63 30.85 -13.76 -0.48
C ARG A 63 30.20 -12.52 0.06
N PHE A 64 30.62 -11.36 -0.42
CA PHE A 64 29.99 -10.10 -0.09
C PHE A 64 28.94 -9.72 -1.12
N HIS A 65 27.72 -9.45 -0.66
CA HIS A 65 26.61 -9.04 -1.51
C HIS A 65 26.22 -7.58 -1.21
N ILE A 66 25.73 -6.87 -2.22
CA ILE A 66 25.33 -5.48 -2.05
C ILE A 66 23.92 -5.46 -1.43
N GLU A 67 23.79 -4.98 -0.19
CA GLU A 67 22.47 -4.78 0.45
C GLU A 67 21.84 -3.46 -0.01
N ARG A 68 22.67 -2.42 -0.16
CA ARG A 68 22.21 -1.07 -0.52
C ARG A 68 23.18 -0.44 -1.50
N GLY A 69 22.65 0.19 -2.55
CA GLY A 69 23.44 0.90 -3.56
C GLY A 69 22.79 2.24 -3.93
N ARG A 70 23.59 3.30 -4.06
CA ARG A 70 23.17 4.61 -4.57
C ARG A 70 24.23 5.11 -5.54
N ALA A 71 23.80 5.69 -6.66
CA ALA A 71 24.69 6.29 -7.64
C ALA A 71 24.20 7.69 -8.02
N ARG A 72 25.13 8.61 -8.24
CA ARG A 72 24.88 9.98 -8.70
C ARG A 72 25.62 10.23 -10.01
N LYS A 73 25.07 11.11 -10.84
CA LYS A 73 25.75 11.58 -12.06
C LYS A 73 26.70 12.74 -11.72
N GLU A 74 27.85 12.76 -12.35
CA GLU A 74 28.81 13.85 -12.27
C GLU A 74 28.18 15.18 -12.73
N GLY A 75 28.50 16.29 -12.06
CA GLY A 75 27.92 17.61 -12.34
C GLY A 75 26.55 17.91 -11.71
N THR A 76 25.94 16.96 -10.98
CA THR A 76 24.63 17.18 -10.33
C THR A 76 24.66 18.03 -9.06
N LEU A 77 25.82 18.24 -8.42
CA LEU A 77 25.96 19.00 -7.18
C LEU A 77 26.69 20.31 -7.44
N LYS A 78 26.09 21.44 -7.03
CA LYS A 78 26.71 22.78 -7.12
C LYS A 78 27.72 23.04 -6.01
N THR A 79 27.51 22.44 -4.84
CA THR A 79 28.41 22.44 -3.67
C THR A 79 28.33 21.07 -3.01
N TYR A 80 29.46 20.54 -2.54
CA TYR A 80 29.54 19.20 -1.92
C TYR A 80 30.64 19.13 -0.87
N LYS A 81 30.49 18.20 0.09
CA LYS A 81 31.51 17.88 1.10
C LYS A 81 32.59 16.99 0.51
N SER A 82 33.76 16.95 1.15
CA SER A 82 34.91 16.15 0.72
C SER A 82 34.65 14.63 0.73
N ASP A 83 33.72 14.15 1.56
CA ASP A 83 33.31 12.75 1.67
C ASP A 83 32.02 12.40 0.89
N GLU A 84 31.49 13.33 0.09
CA GLU A 84 30.30 13.07 -0.73
C GLU A 84 30.62 12.03 -1.82
N TYR A 85 29.63 11.23 -2.21
CA TYR A 85 29.83 10.08 -3.08
C TYR A 85 29.27 10.28 -4.49
N LEU A 86 29.99 9.77 -5.50
CA LEU A 86 29.44 9.40 -6.81
C LEU A 86 28.76 8.03 -6.77
N LEU A 87 29.37 7.08 -6.04
CA LEU A 87 28.85 5.73 -5.86
C LEU A 87 28.92 5.37 -4.38
N PHE A 88 27.83 4.88 -3.82
CA PHE A 88 27.73 4.39 -2.45
C PHE A 88 27.19 2.97 -2.49
N ARG A 89 27.89 2.01 -1.87
CA ARG A 89 27.45 0.60 -1.78
C ARG A 89 27.73 0.07 -0.38
N VAL A 90 26.81 -0.70 0.18
CA VAL A 90 27.01 -1.45 1.43
C VAL A 90 27.07 -2.93 1.08
N TYR A 91 28.17 -3.57 1.45
CA TYR A 91 28.48 -4.96 1.20
C TYR A 91 28.32 -5.77 2.49
N TRP A 92 27.52 -6.83 2.45
CA TRP A 92 27.28 -7.74 3.57
C TRP A 92 27.81 -9.13 3.29
N CYS A 93 28.34 -9.76 4.33
CA CYS A 93 28.68 -11.16 4.32
C CYS A 93 27.43 -12.01 3.99
N SER A 94 27.58 -13.03 3.13
CA SER A 94 26.49 -13.95 2.75
C SER A 94 25.86 -14.73 3.92
N PHE A 95 26.51 -14.71 5.10
CA PHE A 95 26.02 -15.33 6.33
C PHE A 95 25.33 -14.33 7.29
N GLY A 96 25.15 -13.07 6.89
CA GLY A 96 24.60 -11.99 7.72
C GLY A 96 23.60 -11.07 7.00
N PRO A 97 22.94 -10.13 7.71
CA PRO A 97 22.44 -10.23 9.08
C PRO A 97 21.14 -11.06 9.14
N GLU A 98 20.68 -11.43 10.34
CA GLU A 98 19.41 -12.16 10.54
C GLU A 98 18.25 -11.42 9.89
N ASN A 99 17.79 -11.93 8.75
CA ASN A 99 16.44 -11.68 8.30
C ASN A 99 15.95 -12.94 7.59
N TYR A 100 15.03 -13.64 8.28
CA TYR A 100 13.87 -14.36 7.75
C TYR A 100 13.67 -15.72 8.43
N GLY A 101 13.28 -15.62 9.72
CA GLY A 101 12.79 -16.72 10.54
C GLY A 101 12.59 -16.38 12.02
N GLU A 102 12.30 -15.11 12.39
CA GLU A 102 12.17 -14.72 13.80
C GLU A 102 10.77 -15.00 14.36
N GLY A 103 10.51 -16.29 14.47
CA GLY A 103 9.92 -16.91 15.65
C GLY A 103 10.85 -18.00 16.23
N GLY A 104 12.06 -18.17 15.70
CA GLY A 104 13.08 -19.07 16.26
C GLY A 104 14.06 -18.27 17.11
N GLY A 105 14.22 -18.66 18.38
CA GLY A 105 15.35 -18.18 19.18
C GLY A 105 16.69 -18.63 18.59
N ILE A 106 17.79 -18.14 19.18
CA ILE A 106 19.16 -18.55 18.87
C ILE A 106 19.23 -20.08 18.79
N LEU A 107 19.37 -20.64 17.59
CA LEU A 107 19.52 -22.07 17.43
C LEU A 107 20.94 -22.46 17.85
N TYR A 108 21.05 -23.14 18.98
CA TYR A 108 22.29 -23.79 19.39
C TYR A 108 22.80 -24.74 18.30
N SER A 109 24.13 -24.85 18.21
CA SER A 109 24.79 -25.88 17.41
C SER A 109 24.17 -27.25 17.66
N ARG A 110 23.76 -27.92 16.57
CA ARG A 110 23.23 -29.28 16.65
C ARG A 110 24.37 -30.28 16.65
N ARG A 111 24.54 -30.99 17.77
CA ARG A 111 25.54 -32.08 17.93
C ARG A 111 25.23 -33.39 17.18
N TYR A 112 24.18 -33.47 16.36
CA TYR A 112 23.78 -34.76 15.74
C TYR A 112 23.29 -34.64 14.30
N ARG A 113 23.80 -35.54 13.43
CA ARG A 113 23.31 -35.75 12.06
C ARG A 113 21.95 -36.45 12.09
N LEU A 114 20.89 -35.78 11.62
CA LEU A 114 19.70 -36.51 11.15
C LEU A 114 20.02 -37.07 9.76
N ASN A 115 20.02 -38.39 9.67
CA ASN A 115 20.23 -39.13 8.44
C ASN A 115 18.94 -39.13 7.60
N THR A 116 18.56 -37.99 7.02
CA THR A 116 17.46 -37.95 6.05
C THR A 116 18.02 -38.11 4.64
N ARG A 117 17.83 -39.30 4.07
CA ARG A 117 18.05 -39.61 2.63
C ARG A 117 17.21 -38.76 1.68
N ASN A 118 16.35 -37.86 2.18
CA ASN A 118 15.60 -36.89 1.39
C ASN A 118 16.34 -35.54 1.35
N ARG A 119 16.74 -35.10 0.15
CA ARG A 119 17.30 -33.77 -0.14
C ARG A 119 16.26 -32.63 -0.03
N ALA A 120 15.26 -32.75 0.84
CA ALA A 120 14.24 -31.75 1.09
C ALA A 120 14.28 -31.33 2.57
N ALA A 121 14.34 -30.01 2.79
CA ALA A 121 14.49 -29.29 4.06
C ALA A 121 15.92 -29.28 4.67
N ARG A 122 16.76 -28.35 4.22
CA ARG A 122 17.87 -27.81 5.03
C ARG A 122 17.56 -26.34 5.38
N PRO A 123 17.66 -25.93 6.65
CA PRO A 123 17.59 -24.52 7.04
C PRO A 123 18.68 -23.75 6.30
N GLN A 124 18.31 -22.67 5.62
CA GLN A 124 19.22 -21.96 4.74
C GLN A 124 20.20 -21.11 5.56
N SER A 125 21.44 -21.61 5.72
CA SER A 125 22.75 -20.92 5.75
C SER A 125 22.93 -19.50 6.34
N MET A 126 22.00 -18.93 7.10
CA MET A 126 22.11 -17.57 7.66
C MET A 126 22.38 -17.69 9.16
N ARG A 127 23.60 -17.31 9.57
CA ARG A 127 24.14 -17.52 10.92
C ARG A 127 24.28 -16.21 11.70
N GLY A 128 23.58 -15.17 11.26
CA GLY A 128 23.54 -13.85 11.93
C GLY A 128 24.86 -13.10 11.87
N CYS A 129 25.68 -13.30 10.83
CA CYS A 129 26.96 -12.60 10.70
C CYS A 129 26.77 -11.07 10.71
N THR A 130 27.58 -10.37 11.48
CA THR A 130 27.54 -8.90 11.59
C THR A 130 28.56 -8.21 10.67
N CYS A 131 29.32 -8.99 9.91
CA CYS A 131 30.38 -8.52 9.01
C CYS A 131 29.78 -7.84 7.77
N HIS A 132 30.07 -6.55 7.66
CA HIS A 132 29.70 -5.71 6.53
C HIS A 132 30.61 -4.49 6.44
N PHE A 133 30.80 -3.99 5.22
CA PHE A 133 31.57 -2.79 4.94
C PHE A 133 30.88 -1.91 3.90
N THR A 134 31.17 -0.63 3.93
CA THR A 134 30.62 0.38 3.03
C THR A 134 31.71 0.88 2.09
N VAL A 135 31.33 1.12 0.85
CA VAL A 135 32.21 1.57 -0.24
C VAL A 135 31.64 2.86 -0.79
N LYS A 136 32.45 3.93 -0.76
CA LYS A 136 32.10 5.27 -1.29
C LYS A 136 33.12 5.70 -2.34
N ARG A 137 32.74 5.73 -3.61
CA ARG A 137 33.53 6.41 -4.65
C ARG A 137 33.34 7.90 -4.48
N LEU A 138 34.41 8.65 -4.21
CA LEU A 138 34.32 10.05 -3.82
C LEU A 138 33.95 10.95 -4.99
N TYR A 139 33.12 11.96 -4.72
CA TYR A 139 32.69 12.95 -5.71
C TYR A 139 33.82 13.93 -6.05
N ALA A 140 34.58 14.36 -5.04
CA ALA A 140 35.72 15.23 -5.21
C ALA A 140 36.92 14.53 -5.89
N ARG A 141 37.06 13.22 -5.73
CA ARG A 141 38.16 12.40 -6.27
C ARG A 141 37.63 11.09 -6.87
N PRO A 142 37.09 11.11 -8.11
CA PRO A 142 36.44 9.93 -8.70
C PRO A 142 37.37 8.75 -8.98
N SER A 143 38.70 8.93 -8.94
CA SER A 143 39.70 7.87 -9.14
C SER A 143 39.91 7.00 -7.90
N VAL A 144 39.41 7.40 -6.73
CA VAL A 144 39.60 6.68 -5.48
C VAL A 144 38.27 6.27 -4.85
N VAL A 145 38.34 5.27 -3.99
CA VAL A 145 37.21 4.76 -3.23
C VAL A 145 37.56 4.66 -1.75
N LEU A 146 36.66 5.16 -0.92
CA LEU A 146 36.72 5.09 0.53
C LEU A 146 35.97 3.84 0.99
N ILE A 147 36.67 2.96 1.68
CA ILE A 147 36.11 1.79 2.35
C ILE A 147 35.92 2.13 3.81
N ILE A 148 34.75 1.84 4.36
CA ILE A 148 34.37 2.08 5.76
C ILE A 148 33.94 0.74 6.36
N TYR A 149 34.62 0.26 7.38
CA TYR A 149 34.26 -0.99 8.06
C TYR A 149 33.47 -0.67 9.32
N ASN A 150 32.18 -1.04 9.35
CA ASN A 150 31.24 -0.57 10.37
C ASN A 150 31.27 -1.38 11.69
N ASN A 151 31.89 -2.57 11.69
CA ASN A 151 32.02 -3.48 12.83
C ASN A 151 33.44 -4.05 12.89
N ARG A 152 33.78 -4.79 13.97
CA ARG A 152 35.03 -5.59 14.01
C ARG A 152 35.09 -6.45 12.74
N ARG A 153 36.25 -6.49 12.07
CA ARG A 153 36.55 -7.23 10.82
C ARG A 153 36.51 -8.75 10.98
N GLN A 154 35.68 -9.24 11.90
CA GLN A 154 35.55 -10.62 12.31
C GLN A 154 34.16 -11.11 11.93
N HIS A 155 34.10 -12.32 11.39
CA HIS A 155 32.84 -12.97 11.06
C HIS A 155 32.19 -13.55 12.32
N VAL A 156 31.59 -12.67 13.12
CA VAL A 156 30.88 -13.02 14.36
C VAL A 156 29.38 -12.74 14.27
N ASN A 157 28.60 -13.46 15.08
CA ASN A 157 27.18 -13.19 15.25
C ASN A 157 26.92 -12.06 16.29
N SER A 158 25.65 -11.75 16.55
CA SER A 158 25.22 -10.76 17.56
C SER A 158 25.69 -11.08 18.99
N SER A 159 26.04 -12.33 19.29
CA SER A 159 26.61 -12.76 20.57
C SER A 159 28.14 -12.78 20.61
N GLY A 160 28.83 -12.37 19.54
CA GLY A 160 30.29 -12.32 19.45
C GLY A 160 30.97 -13.66 19.14
N SER A 161 30.22 -14.71 18.81
CA SER A 161 30.75 -16.03 18.44
C SER A 161 31.06 -16.12 16.95
N ILE A 162 32.14 -16.83 16.58
CA ILE A 162 32.50 -17.09 15.16
C ILE A 162 31.33 -17.76 14.47
N CYS A 163 30.87 -17.18 13.35
CA CYS A 163 29.66 -17.64 12.70
C CYS A 163 29.91 -18.63 11.55
N HIS A 164 31.05 -18.59 10.86
CA HIS A 164 31.44 -19.58 9.84
C HIS A 164 32.97 -19.58 9.62
N GLY A 165 33.51 -20.62 8.97
CA GLY A 165 34.94 -20.79 8.69
C GLY A 165 35.53 -22.03 9.37
N PRO A 166 36.82 -22.36 9.16
CA PRO A 166 37.45 -23.55 9.74
C PRO A 166 37.51 -23.54 11.28
N LEU A 167 37.44 -22.35 11.88
CA LEU A 167 37.44 -22.14 13.33
C LEU A 167 36.05 -22.28 13.97
N ASP A 168 35.00 -22.42 13.16
CA ASP A 168 33.65 -22.75 13.63
C ASP A 168 33.58 -24.25 13.97
N ARG A 169 33.65 -24.57 15.27
CA ARG A 169 33.61 -25.95 15.81
C ARG A 169 32.32 -26.70 15.45
N ASP A 170 31.31 -26.00 14.95
CA ASP A 170 29.96 -26.47 14.65
C ASP A 170 29.62 -26.43 13.13
N ALA A 171 30.63 -26.22 12.27
CA ALA A 171 30.48 -26.15 10.82
C ALA A 171 30.15 -27.51 10.18
N ILE A 172 28.87 -27.89 10.13
CA ILE A 172 28.37 -28.99 9.29
C ILE A 172 27.42 -28.43 8.23
N GLY A 173 27.94 -28.04 7.06
CA GLY A 173 27.12 -27.54 5.94
C GLY A 173 27.93 -27.28 4.65
N PRO A 174 27.29 -27.33 3.46
CA PRO A 174 27.98 -27.01 2.21
C PRO A 174 28.35 -25.52 2.17
N GLY A 175 29.50 -25.19 1.58
CA GLY A 175 30.04 -23.83 1.50
C GLY A 175 29.10 -22.79 0.86
N ALA A 176 29.53 -21.52 0.91
CA ALA A 176 28.77 -20.35 0.48
C ALA A 176 27.99 -20.57 -0.84
N LYS A 177 26.69 -20.22 -0.84
CA LYS A 177 25.80 -20.39 -2.01
C LYS A 177 26.42 -19.69 -3.24
N LYS A 178 26.51 -20.41 -4.36
CA LYS A 178 26.89 -19.86 -5.69
C LYS A 178 25.81 -18.97 -6.33
N VAL A 179 24.68 -18.73 -5.66
CA VAL A 179 23.52 -18.00 -6.20
C VAL A 179 23.54 -16.57 -5.68
N PRO A 180 23.46 -15.53 -6.53
CA PRO A 180 23.36 -14.13 -6.10
C PRO A 180 22.15 -13.95 -5.16
N TYR A 181 22.31 -13.17 -4.10
CA TYR A 181 21.19 -12.75 -3.24
C TYR A 181 20.24 -11.87 -4.06
N ASN A 182 18.96 -12.24 -4.10
CA ASN A 182 17.94 -11.52 -4.87
C ASN A 182 17.18 -10.59 -3.92
N CYS A 183 17.01 -9.32 -4.28
CA CYS A 183 16.29 -8.36 -3.44
C CYS A 183 14.84 -8.80 -3.18
N ASP A 184 14.30 -8.43 -2.02
CA ASP A 184 12.96 -8.82 -1.55
C ASP A 184 11.85 -8.47 -2.56
N GLU A 185 12.02 -7.39 -3.32
CA GLU A 185 11.09 -6.96 -4.36
C GLU A 185 11.01 -7.96 -5.53
N ILE A 186 12.14 -8.49 -6.01
CA ILE A 186 12.17 -9.49 -7.10
C ILE A 186 11.58 -10.82 -6.62
N GLN A 187 11.85 -11.19 -5.37
CA GLN A 187 11.27 -12.40 -4.78
C GLN A 187 9.75 -12.26 -4.65
N GLN A 188 9.27 -11.13 -4.13
CA GLN A 188 7.85 -10.83 -4.02
C GLN A 188 7.17 -10.77 -5.38
N GLN A 189 7.84 -10.23 -6.41
CA GLN A 189 7.34 -10.26 -7.79
C GLN A 189 7.14 -11.69 -8.27
N ALA A 190 8.15 -12.55 -8.15
CA ALA A 190 8.04 -13.94 -8.57
C ALA A 190 6.95 -14.69 -7.79
N MET A 191 6.87 -14.51 -6.47
CA MET A 191 5.81 -15.09 -5.64
C MET A 191 4.43 -14.63 -6.10
N SER A 192 4.27 -13.32 -6.34
CA SER A 192 2.97 -12.76 -6.72
C SER A 192 2.50 -13.30 -8.07
N MET A 193 3.41 -13.40 -9.04
CA MET A 193 3.09 -13.98 -10.34
C MET A 193 2.69 -15.46 -10.24
N ILE A 194 3.36 -16.24 -9.38
CA ILE A 194 3.02 -17.67 -9.18
C ILE A 194 1.65 -17.81 -8.50
N TYR A 195 1.36 -17.04 -7.45
CA TYR A 195 0.04 -17.08 -6.78
C TYR A 195 -1.11 -16.65 -7.70
N LEU A 196 -0.85 -15.81 -8.69
CA LEU A 196 -1.83 -15.39 -9.68
C LEU A 196 -1.94 -16.36 -10.88
N GLY A 197 -1.21 -17.48 -10.85
CA GLY A 197 -1.31 -18.53 -11.86
C GLY A 197 -0.63 -18.18 -13.19
N MET A 198 0.31 -17.24 -13.20
CA MET A 198 1.11 -16.96 -14.40
C MET A 198 2.03 -18.13 -14.73
N SER A 199 2.32 -18.36 -16.02
CA SER A 199 3.15 -19.49 -16.46
C SER A 199 4.58 -19.40 -15.89
N GLU A 200 5.18 -20.56 -15.62
CA GLU A 200 6.55 -20.64 -15.08
C GLU A 200 7.56 -19.98 -16.04
N GLU A 201 7.33 -20.04 -17.36
CA GLU A 201 8.13 -19.35 -18.37
C GLU A 201 8.07 -17.82 -18.22
N ASN A 202 6.87 -17.26 -18.04
CA ASN A 202 6.69 -15.82 -17.85
C ASN A 202 7.32 -15.35 -16.54
N VAL A 203 7.16 -16.11 -15.46
CA VAL A 203 7.79 -15.82 -14.16
C VAL A 203 9.32 -15.84 -14.31
N LYS A 204 9.87 -16.87 -14.96
CA LYS A 204 11.31 -16.98 -15.21
C LYS A 204 11.83 -15.77 -16.00
N GLN A 205 11.15 -15.40 -17.09
CA GLN A 205 11.58 -14.27 -17.92
C GLN A 205 11.62 -12.98 -17.11
N LYS A 206 10.56 -12.67 -16.35
CA LYS A 206 10.50 -11.45 -15.53
C LYS A 206 11.47 -11.46 -14.37
N TYR A 207 11.71 -12.61 -13.77
CA TYR A 207 12.71 -12.78 -12.74
C TYR A 207 14.14 -12.51 -13.27
N ILE A 208 14.46 -13.01 -14.47
CA ILE A 208 15.73 -12.71 -15.15
C ILE A 208 15.85 -11.23 -15.47
N GLU A 209 14.80 -10.61 -16.06
CA GLU A 209 14.77 -9.16 -16.31
C GLU A 209 15.02 -8.38 -15.02
N GLY A 210 14.41 -8.79 -13.90
CA GLY A 210 14.60 -8.20 -12.58
C GLY A 210 16.04 -8.27 -12.13
N ILE A 211 16.66 -9.46 -12.15
CA ILE A 211 18.07 -9.62 -11.75
C ILE A 211 19.01 -8.82 -12.66
N GLN A 212 18.78 -8.84 -13.97
CA GLN A 212 19.61 -8.12 -14.95
C GLN A 212 19.62 -6.61 -14.72
N ARG A 213 18.49 -6.02 -14.25
CA ARG A 213 18.44 -4.59 -13.89
C ARG A 213 19.42 -4.23 -12.76
N TYR A 214 19.70 -5.15 -11.84
CA TYR A 214 20.55 -4.88 -10.67
C TYR A 214 21.97 -5.42 -10.80
N CYS A 215 22.16 -6.55 -11.49
CA CYS A 215 23.42 -7.29 -11.52
C CYS A 215 24.08 -7.37 -12.92
N GLY A 216 23.48 -6.76 -13.96
CA GLY A 216 23.98 -6.87 -15.34
C GLY A 216 23.69 -8.24 -15.98
N SER A 217 24.17 -8.44 -17.21
CA SER A 217 23.93 -9.66 -17.98
C SER A 217 25.03 -10.71 -17.75
N ASP A 218 24.73 -11.77 -17.00
CA ASP A 218 25.59 -12.96 -16.85
C ASP A 218 24.80 -14.23 -17.26
N ALA A 219 25.37 -15.02 -18.17
CA ALA A 219 24.78 -16.27 -18.65
C ALA A 219 24.55 -17.32 -17.54
N LYS A 220 25.35 -17.29 -16.45
CA LYS A 220 25.18 -18.17 -15.29
C LYS A 220 23.92 -17.85 -14.47
N VAL A 221 23.39 -16.62 -14.56
CA VAL A 221 22.18 -16.18 -13.85
C VAL A 221 20.92 -16.86 -14.40
N SER A 222 20.86 -17.12 -15.71
CA SER A 222 19.67 -17.72 -16.36
C SER A 222 19.36 -19.13 -15.84
N ASN A 223 20.39 -19.96 -15.63
CA ASN A 223 20.23 -21.32 -15.11
C ASN A 223 19.81 -21.33 -13.63
N HIS A 224 20.38 -20.44 -12.81
CA HIS A 224 19.99 -20.30 -11.40
C HIS A 224 18.57 -19.74 -11.24
N ALA A 225 18.16 -18.80 -12.10
CA ALA A 225 16.81 -18.26 -12.14
C ALA A 225 15.75 -19.34 -12.40
N SER A 226 15.99 -20.21 -13.39
CA SER A 226 15.14 -21.36 -13.68
C SER A 226 14.93 -22.26 -12.45
N GLN A 227 16.03 -22.62 -11.78
CA GLN A 227 15.97 -23.49 -10.60
C GLN A 227 15.26 -22.82 -9.43
N PHE A 228 15.44 -21.51 -9.25
CA PHE A 228 14.78 -20.74 -8.21
C PHE A 228 13.26 -20.69 -8.43
N VAL A 229 12.82 -20.29 -9.62
CA VAL A 229 11.38 -20.16 -9.96
C VAL A 229 10.69 -21.51 -9.85
N HIS A 230 11.27 -22.58 -10.39
CA HIS A 230 10.72 -23.93 -10.27
C HIS A 230 10.62 -24.37 -8.81
N LYS A 231 11.67 -24.13 -8.00
CA LYS A 231 11.65 -24.47 -6.57
C LYS A 231 10.60 -23.66 -5.80
N LEU A 232 10.48 -22.37 -6.09
CA LEU A 232 9.49 -21.48 -5.49
C LEU A 232 8.07 -21.95 -5.84
N GLY A 233 7.84 -22.28 -7.11
CA GLY A 233 6.59 -22.87 -7.58
C GLY A 233 6.25 -24.18 -6.87
N MET A 234 7.23 -25.08 -6.69
CA MET A 234 7.01 -26.31 -5.91
C MET A 234 6.69 -26.04 -4.44
N ILE A 235 7.33 -25.05 -3.80
CA ILE A 235 7.06 -24.69 -2.41
C ILE A 235 5.62 -24.19 -2.28
N ILE A 236 5.19 -23.30 -3.18
CA ILE A 236 3.82 -22.76 -3.19
C ILE A 236 2.80 -23.87 -3.45
N LYS A 237 3.05 -24.75 -4.43
CA LYS A 237 2.18 -25.90 -4.74
C LYS A 237 2.07 -26.89 -3.57
N ARG A 238 3.11 -27.03 -2.75
CA ARG A 238 3.14 -27.95 -1.59
C ARG A 238 2.74 -27.29 -0.28
N SER A 239 2.65 -25.96 -0.22
CA SER A 239 2.27 -25.26 1.01
C SER A 239 0.80 -25.49 1.30
N THR A 240 0.50 -26.14 2.41
CA THR A 240 -0.86 -26.26 2.92
C THR A 240 -1.14 -25.14 3.90
N HIS A 241 -2.35 -24.61 3.87
CA HIS A 241 -2.85 -23.67 4.88
C HIS A 241 -3.19 -24.37 6.18
N GLU A 242 -3.62 -25.63 6.10
CA GLU A 242 -3.82 -26.53 7.24
C GLU A 242 -2.46 -26.98 7.77
N LEU A 243 -1.92 -26.24 8.73
CA LEU A 243 -0.69 -26.58 9.46
C LEU A 243 -0.95 -27.60 10.58
N ASP A 244 -2.21 -27.69 11.01
CA ASP A 244 -2.73 -28.63 11.99
C ASP A 244 -4.18 -28.99 11.62
N LEU A 245 -4.65 -30.16 12.06
CA LEU A 245 -6.04 -30.59 11.88
C LEU A 245 -6.97 -29.65 12.66
N ASP A 246 -6.55 -29.19 13.84
CA ASP A 246 -7.26 -28.17 14.60
C ASP A 246 -6.99 -26.77 14.02
N ASP A 247 -8.06 -26.05 13.70
CA ASP A 247 -8.02 -24.71 13.11
C ASP A 247 -7.36 -23.69 14.06
N GLN A 248 -7.62 -23.77 15.36
CA GLN A 248 -7.03 -22.85 16.32
C GLN A 248 -5.52 -23.10 16.48
N ALA A 249 -5.09 -24.36 16.61
CA ALA A 249 -3.68 -24.74 16.62
C ALA A 249 -2.96 -24.35 15.32
N SER A 250 -3.60 -24.53 14.17
CA SER A 250 -3.07 -24.13 12.86
C SER A 250 -2.82 -22.62 12.79
N VAL A 251 -3.78 -21.79 13.26
CA VAL A 251 -3.61 -20.34 13.35
C VAL A 251 -2.50 -19.95 14.32
N ARG A 252 -2.38 -20.59 15.48
CA ARG A 252 -1.27 -20.35 16.44
C ARG A 252 0.09 -20.64 15.80
N LEU A 253 0.22 -21.76 15.08
CA LEU A 253 1.42 -22.11 14.33
C LEU A 253 1.72 -21.09 13.23
N TRP A 254 0.70 -20.63 12.51
CA TRP A 254 0.85 -19.59 11.50
C TRP A 254 1.34 -18.27 12.11
N VAL A 255 0.75 -17.85 13.23
CA VAL A 255 1.13 -16.64 13.97
C VAL A 255 2.58 -16.72 14.47
N ALA A 256 3.01 -17.88 14.98
CA ALA A 256 4.39 -18.09 15.42
C ALA A 256 5.38 -18.06 14.25
N ARG A 257 5.01 -18.60 13.08
CA ARG A 257 5.85 -18.61 11.87
C ARG A 257 5.89 -17.26 11.16
N ASN A 258 4.86 -16.44 11.28
CA ASN A 258 4.68 -15.19 10.52
C ASN A 258 4.60 -13.95 11.43
N SER A 259 5.48 -13.87 12.41
CA SER A 259 5.52 -12.77 13.39
C SER A 259 5.53 -11.36 12.76
N LYS A 260 6.23 -11.19 11.62
CA LYS A 260 6.32 -9.91 10.89
C LYS A 260 5.02 -9.48 10.21
N LEU A 261 4.18 -10.44 9.77
CA LEU A 261 2.90 -10.15 9.12
C LEU A 261 1.79 -9.85 10.12
N LYS A 262 1.99 -10.17 11.40
CA LYS A 262 1.05 -9.89 12.47
C LYS A 262 1.37 -8.54 13.10
N PHE A 263 0.36 -7.68 13.25
CA PHE A 263 0.47 -6.49 14.09
C PHE A 263 -0.27 -6.62 15.43
N PHE A 264 -1.27 -7.49 15.50
CA PHE A 264 -2.02 -7.75 16.74
C PHE A 264 -2.49 -9.21 16.77
N TYR A 265 -2.48 -9.84 17.94
CA TYR A 265 -3.06 -11.17 18.13
C TYR A 265 -3.54 -11.34 19.56
N GLN A 266 -4.78 -11.79 19.69
CA GLN A 266 -5.41 -12.21 20.92
C GLN A 266 -6.10 -13.54 20.63
N ASP A 267 -5.77 -14.56 21.42
CA ASP A 267 -6.38 -15.87 21.27
C ASP A 267 -7.74 -15.93 21.96
N ALA A 268 -8.63 -16.82 21.51
CA ALA A 268 -9.91 -17.03 22.20
C ALA A 268 -9.68 -17.66 23.57
N SER A 269 -10.21 -17.02 24.61
CA SER A 269 -10.32 -17.57 25.97
C SER A 269 -11.71 -17.27 26.53
N GLU A 270 -12.03 -17.80 27.72
CA GLU A 270 -13.33 -17.56 28.38
C GLU A 270 -13.63 -16.06 28.55
N ASN A 271 -12.59 -15.24 28.74
CA ASN A 271 -12.70 -13.81 29.02
C ASN A 271 -12.28 -12.92 27.83
N SER A 272 -11.87 -13.49 26.70
CA SER A 272 -11.33 -12.68 25.60
C SER A 272 -11.69 -13.25 24.22
N ALA A 273 -12.14 -12.36 23.34
CA ALA A 273 -12.50 -12.74 21.98
C ALA A 273 -11.24 -12.97 21.13
N PHE A 274 -11.33 -13.88 20.16
CA PHE A 274 -10.29 -14.04 19.14
C PHE A 274 -10.15 -12.78 18.28
N ILE A 275 -8.92 -12.30 18.12
CA ILE A 275 -8.57 -11.17 17.24
C ILE A 275 -7.23 -11.48 16.57
N LEU A 276 -7.19 -11.42 15.24
CA LEU A 276 -5.96 -11.51 14.47
C LEU A 276 -5.84 -10.32 13.51
N GLY A 277 -4.87 -9.45 13.77
CA GLY A 277 -4.51 -8.31 12.94
C GLY A 277 -3.31 -8.63 12.03
N ILE A 278 -3.52 -8.58 10.72
CA ILE A 278 -2.53 -8.86 9.68
C ILE A 278 -2.19 -7.57 8.93
N GLN A 279 -0.89 -7.27 8.85
CA GLN A 279 -0.31 -6.21 8.05
C GLN A 279 1.12 -6.61 7.64
N SER A 280 1.31 -6.83 6.34
CA SER A 280 2.65 -7.02 5.75
C SER A 280 3.45 -5.71 5.72
N GLU A 281 4.76 -5.81 5.51
CA GLU A 281 5.62 -4.63 5.34
C GLU A 281 5.15 -3.76 4.16
N TRP A 282 4.82 -4.37 3.02
CA TRP A 282 4.28 -3.62 1.88
C TRP A 282 3.00 -2.85 2.24
N GLN A 283 2.08 -3.49 2.98
CA GLN A 283 0.84 -2.85 3.43
C GLN A 283 1.08 -1.70 4.40
N LEU A 284 2.02 -1.85 5.34
CA LEU A 284 2.46 -0.78 6.25
C LEU A 284 3.01 0.41 5.45
N GLN A 285 3.85 0.16 4.45
CA GLN A 285 4.39 1.20 3.58
C GLN A 285 3.29 1.90 2.76
N GLN A 286 2.29 1.16 2.24
CA GLN A 286 1.15 1.77 1.55
C GLN A 286 0.31 2.62 2.52
N MET A 287 0.12 2.18 3.77
CA MET A 287 -0.59 2.95 4.81
C MET A 287 0.11 4.26 5.14
N ILE A 288 1.44 4.22 5.31
CA ILE A 288 2.25 5.40 5.54
C ILE A 288 2.14 6.37 4.36
N ARG A 289 2.29 5.85 3.14
CA ARG A 289 2.32 6.64 1.92
C ARG A 289 0.97 7.30 1.59
N PHE A 290 -0.10 6.52 1.60
CA PHE A 290 -1.41 6.94 1.08
C PHE A 290 -2.41 7.29 2.17
N GLY A 291 -2.16 6.90 3.43
CA GLY A 291 -2.98 7.28 4.57
C GLY A 291 -2.58 8.60 5.20
N ASN A 292 -1.33 9.06 5.03
CA ASN A 292 -0.87 10.30 5.67
C ASN A 292 -1.61 11.52 5.09
N GLN A 293 -2.25 12.29 5.95
CA GLN A 293 -3.09 13.43 5.62
C GLN A 293 -4.19 13.10 4.61
N SER A 294 -4.62 11.83 4.56
CA SER A 294 -5.62 11.32 3.63
C SER A 294 -6.77 10.63 4.38
N LEU A 295 -7.73 10.09 3.61
CA LEU A 295 -8.82 9.27 4.12
C LEU A 295 -8.38 7.81 4.26
N ILE A 296 -8.80 7.17 5.35
CA ILE A 296 -8.73 5.72 5.55
C ILE A 296 -10.15 5.19 5.64
N ALA A 297 -10.42 4.00 5.13
CA ALA A 297 -11.71 3.35 5.30
C ALA A 297 -11.58 2.07 6.14
N ALA A 298 -12.53 1.83 7.04
CA ALA A 298 -12.80 0.53 7.62
C ALA A 298 -14.12 0.00 7.08
N ASP A 299 -14.14 -1.31 6.92
CA ASP A 299 -15.35 -2.05 6.63
C ASP A 299 -15.31 -3.34 7.45
N SER A 300 -16.17 -3.44 8.46
CA SER A 300 -16.16 -4.54 9.44
C SER A 300 -17.16 -5.65 9.14
N THR A 301 -18.03 -5.46 8.14
CA THR A 301 -19.19 -6.32 7.96
C THR A 301 -19.01 -7.41 6.89
N PHE A 302 -17.78 -7.62 6.38
CA PHE A 302 -17.51 -8.69 5.42
C PHE A 302 -17.52 -10.08 6.08
N GLY A 303 -18.31 -10.99 5.50
CA GLY A 303 -18.28 -12.41 5.89
C GLY A 303 -19.09 -12.79 7.12
N ILE A 304 -19.81 -11.85 7.77
CA ILE A 304 -20.61 -12.10 9.00
C ILE A 304 -21.47 -13.38 8.94
N LYS A 305 -22.11 -13.65 7.78
CA LYS A 305 -23.00 -14.81 7.61
C LYS A 305 -22.33 -16.07 7.05
N LYS A 306 -21.08 -16.00 6.61
CA LYS A 306 -20.44 -17.04 5.78
C LYS A 306 -19.11 -17.55 6.34
N LEU A 307 -18.33 -16.67 6.96
CA LEU A 307 -17.03 -17.01 7.53
C LEU A 307 -17.19 -17.37 9.01
N LYS A 308 -16.27 -18.19 9.53
CA LYS A 308 -16.20 -18.44 10.98
C LYS A 308 -16.02 -17.12 11.72
N TYR A 309 -15.04 -16.29 11.38
CA TYR A 309 -14.94 -14.92 11.89
C TYR A 309 -15.04 -13.91 10.73
N PRO A 310 -15.81 -12.81 10.89
CA PRO A 310 -15.83 -11.77 9.88
C PRO A 310 -14.45 -11.08 9.76
N VAL A 311 -14.26 -10.41 8.62
CA VAL A 311 -13.04 -9.68 8.31
C VAL A 311 -13.35 -8.20 8.28
N CYS A 312 -12.71 -7.44 9.16
CA CYS A 312 -12.59 -6.01 9.04
C CYS A 312 -11.41 -5.66 8.12
N THR A 313 -11.68 -4.88 7.07
CA THR A 313 -10.67 -4.49 6.08
C THR A 313 -10.36 -3.01 6.23
N ILE A 314 -9.08 -2.69 6.42
CA ILE A 314 -8.60 -1.30 6.48
C ILE A 314 -8.02 -0.95 5.12
N LEU A 315 -8.53 0.13 4.52
CA LEU A 315 -8.21 0.55 3.16
C LEU A 315 -7.66 1.97 3.13
N VAL A 316 -6.73 2.22 2.22
CA VAL A 316 -6.30 3.57 1.83
C VAL A 316 -6.58 3.79 0.35
N PHE A 317 -6.63 5.04 -0.09
CA PHE A 317 -6.83 5.40 -1.48
C PHE A 317 -5.51 5.83 -2.12
N ASP A 318 -5.14 5.19 -3.22
CA ASP A 318 -3.92 5.56 -3.94
C ASP A 318 -4.09 6.88 -4.73
N SER A 319 -3.05 7.27 -5.46
CA SER A 319 -3.09 8.50 -6.28
C SER A 319 -4.14 8.49 -7.39
N GLN A 320 -4.65 7.32 -7.78
CA GLN A 320 -5.70 7.14 -8.79
C GLN A 320 -7.08 6.88 -8.17
N GLN A 321 -7.22 7.04 -6.85
CA GLN A 321 -8.43 6.76 -6.07
C GLN A 321 -8.84 5.28 -6.05
N HIS A 322 -7.90 4.36 -6.27
CA HIS A 322 -8.12 2.93 -6.06
C HIS A 322 -7.94 2.57 -4.58
N ALA A 323 -8.83 1.73 -4.06
CA ALA A 323 -8.72 1.24 -2.69
C ALA A 323 -7.65 0.13 -2.57
N LEU A 324 -6.71 0.31 -1.65
CA LEU A 324 -5.63 -0.62 -1.34
C LEU A 324 -5.81 -1.19 0.07
N PRO A 325 -5.79 -2.52 0.26
CA PRO A 325 -5.85 -3.12 1.60
C PRO A 325 -4.55 -2.94 2.36
N VAL A 326 -4.59 -2.20 3.46
CA VAL A 326 -3.41 -1.93 4.31
C VAL A 326 -3.41 -2.70 5.63
N ALA A 327 -4.53 -3.29 6.01
CA ALA A 327 -4.60 -4.24 7.10
C ALA A 327 -5.89 -5.07 7.02
N TRP A 328 -5.83 -6.26 7.59
CA TRP A 328 -7.01 -7.11 7.81
C TRP A 328 -7.09 -7.48 9.28
N VAL A 329 -8.29 -7.41 9.84
CA VAL A 329 -8.57 -7.81 11.22
C VAL A 329 -9.65 -8.88 11.19
N ILE A 330 -9.31 -10.07 11.67
CA ILE A 330 -10.24 -11.21 11.75
C ILE A 330 -10.72 -11.31 13.19
N THR A 331 -11.99 -10.99 13.43
CA THR A 331 -12.60 -11.05 14.77
C THR A 331 -14.12 -11.11 14.69
N ARG A 332 -14.77 -11.68 15.71
CA ARG A 332 -16.23 -11.58 15.93
C ARG A 332 -16.58 -10.48 16.94
N SER A 333 -15.59 -9.89 17.59
CA SER A 333 -15.84 -8.91 18.64
C SER A 333 -16.23 -7.56 18.05
N PHE A 334 -17.34 -7.03 18.54
CA PHE A 334 -17.77 -5.65 18.32
C PHE A 334 -17.63 -4.82 19.61
N ALA A 335 -16.92 -5.34 20.62
CA ALA A 335 -16.70 -4.64 21.87
C ALA A 335 -15.75 -3.45 21.67
N LYS A 336 -16.14 -2.28 22.18
CA LYS A 336 -15.38 -1.03 22.08
C LYS A 336 -13.93 -1.18 22.54
N GLU A 337 -13.71 -1.93 23.62
CA GLU A 337 -12.37 -2.20 24.17
C GLU A 337 -11.49 -2.99 23.20
N ASP A 338 -12.04 -4.05 22.60
CA ASP A 338 -11.31 -4.89 21.65
C ASP A 338 -10.99 -4.11 20.38
N ILE A 339 -11.93 -3.31 19.87
CA ILE A 339 -11.70 -2.39 18.75
C ILE A 339 -10.57 -1.42 19.08
N SER A 340 -10.61 -0.84 20.27
CA SER A 340 -9.60 0.11 20.73
C SER A 340 -8.21 -0.51 20.81
N LYS A 341 -8.09 -1.75 21.31
CA LYS A 341 -6.81 -2.46 21.44
C LYS A 341 -6.12 -2.62 20.09
N TRP A 342 -6.80 -3.19 19.10
CA TRP A 342 -6.17 -3.46 17.80
C TRP A 342 -5.98 -2.18 16.98
N MET A 343 -6.89 -1.19 17.06
CA MET A 343 -6.71 0.10 16.40
C MET A 343 -5.50 0.86 16.95
N LYS A 344 -5.30 0.84 18.27
CA LYS A 344 -4.12 1.42 18.91
C LYS A 344 -2.84 0.72 18.47
N ALA A 345 -2.83 -0.62 18.47
CA ALA A 345 -1.69 -1.38 17.99
C ALA A 345 -1.34 -1.09 16.51
N LEU A 346 -2.35 -0.91 15.66
CA LEU A 346 -2.17 -0.51 14.26
C LEU A 346 -1.53 0.88 14.15
N LEU A 347 -2.06 1.86 14.91
CA LEU A 347 -1.54 3.22 14.91
C LEU A 347 -0.11 3.30 15.46
N ASP A 348 0.17 2.59 16.55
CA ASP A 348 1.50 2.53 17.17
C ASP A 348 2.52 1.93 16.20
N ARG A 349 2.14 0.89 15.44
CA ARG A 349 2.99 0.31 14.40
C ARG A 349 3.34 1.31 13.31
N VAL A 350 2.36 2.08 12.81
CA VAL A 350 2.61 3.14 11.82
C VAL A 350 3.51 4.24 12.38
N ARG A 351 3.22 4.71 13.60
CA ARG A 351 3.99 5.76 14.27
C ARG A 351 5.40 5.35 14.67
N SER A 352 5.66 4.05 14.82
CA SER A 352 7.01 3.52 15.04
C SER A 352 7.93 3.75 13.84
N VAL A 353 7.36 3.83 12.63
CA VAL A 353 8.08 4.14 11.39
C VAL A 353 8.07 5.64 11.09
N ASP A 354 6.91 6.28 11.19
CA ASP A 354 6.75 7.73 11.00
C ASP A 354 5.90 8.36 12.11
N SER A 355 6.59 9.00 13.07
CA SER A 355 5.93 9.65 14.21
C SER A 355 5.06 10.85 13.83
N SER A 356 5.25 11.41 12.63
CA SER A 356 4.46 12.56 12.13
C SER A 356 3.16 12.13 11.45
N TRP A 357 2.96 10.83 11.26
CA TRP A 357 1.83 10.28 10.52
C TRP A 357 0.50 10.59 11.21
N ARG A 358 -0.43 11.18 10.45
CA ARG A 358 -1.78 11.55 10.88
C ARG A 358 -2.74 11.36 9.72
N ILE A 359 -4.02 11.11 10.02
CA ILE A 359 -5.07 10.97 8.99
C ILE A 359 -5.95 12.20 8.93
N SER A 360 -6.51 12.48 7.76
CA SER A 360 -7.46 13.60 7.56
C SER A 360 -8.89 13.20 7.91
N GLY A 361 -9.23 11.91 7.86
CA GLY A 361 -10.54 11.40 8.23
C GLY A 361 -10.62 9.89 8.08
N PHE A 362 -11.65 9.30 8.70
CA PHE A 362 -11.87 7.87 8.74
C PHE A 362 -13.28 7.55 8.23
N LEU A 363 -13.39 6.77 7.17
CA LEU A 363 -14.66 6.29 6.61
C LEU A 363 -15.06 4.99 7.32
N VAL A 364 -16.30 4.91 7.79
CA VAL A 364 -16.86 3.71 8.42
C VAL A 364 -18.18 3.29 7.77
N ASP A 365 -18.46 2.00 7.74
CA ASP A 365 -19.75 1.44 7.29
C ASP A 365 -20.73 1.21 8.45
N ASP A 366 -20.23 1.06 9.69
CA ASP A 366 -21.02 0.96 10.91
C ASP A 366 -20.51 1.94 11.98
N ALA A 367 -21.24 3.04 12.18
CA ALA A 367 -20.87 4.07 13.15
C ALA A 367 -21.12 3.65 14.61
N ALA A 368 -21.92 2.62 14.88
CA ALA A 368 -22.33 2.31 16.25
C ALA A 368 -21.17 1.76 17.10
N ALA A 369 -20.30 0.94 16.52
CA ALA A 369 -19.20 0.29 17.24
C ALA A 369 -17.84 1.00 17.06
N GLU A 370 -17.63 1.66 15.92
CA GLU A 370 -16.30 2.15 15.51
C GLU A 370 -16.07 3.63 15.82
N PHE A 371 -17.13 4.43 15.95
CA PHE A 371 -17.03 5.88 16.04
C PHE A 371 -16.16 6.37 17.21
N ASP A 372 -16.48 5.92 18.43
CA ASP A 372 -15.74 6.36 19.62
C ASP A 372 -14.27 5.89 19.61
N PRO A 373 -13.95 4.59 19.39
CA PRO A 373 -12.56 4.15 19.29
C PRO A 373 -11.74 4.96 18.28
N ILE A 374 -12.30 5.27 17.12
CA ILE A 374 -11.58 6.02 16.08
C ILE A 374 -11.30 7.44 16.56
N ARG A 375 -12.30 8.13 17.12
CA ARG A 375 -12.13 9.50 17.65
C ARG A 375 -11.08 9.53 18.75
N ASP A 376 -11.11 8.57 19.66
CA ASP A 376 -10.25 8.54 20.83
C ASP A 376 -8.79 8.19 20.46
N ILE A 377 -8.58 7.34 19.44
CA ILE A 377 -7.24 6.84 19.06
C ILE A 377 -6.59 7.69 17.96
N PHE A 378 -7.33 7.99 16.90
CA PHE A 378 -6.79 8.71 15.73
C PHE A 378 -7.02 10.22 15.81
N SER A 379 -7.96 10.68 16.64
CA SER A 379 -8.30 12.10 16.81
C SER A 379 -8.62 12.79 15.47
N CYS A 380 -9.43 12.14 14.64
CA CYS A 380 -9.82 12.62 13.33
C CYS A 380 -11.35 12.65 13.14
N PRO A 381 -11.86 13.39 12.13
CA PRO A 381 -13.25 13.28 11.71
C PRO A 381 -13.59 11.85 11.26
N VAL A 382 -14.78 11.39 11.63
CA VAL A 382 -15.35 10.11 11.18
C VAL A 382 -16.45 10.42 10.16
N LEU A 383 -16.35 9.81 8.98
CA LEU A 383 -17.30 9.96 7.90
C LEU A 383 -18.08 8.66 7.73
N PHE A 384 -19.38 8.77 7.44
CA PHE A 384 -20.24 7.62 7.22
C PHE A 384 -20.34 7.26 5.74
N CYS A 385 -20.16 5.98 5.40
CA CYS A 385 -20.14 5.51 4.01
C CYS A 385 -21.44 4.78 3.62
N LEU A 386 -22.18 5.36 2.67
CA LEU A 386 -23.53 4.89 2.29
C LEU A 386 -23.54 3.69 1.34
N TRP A 387 -22.38 3.30 0.81
CA TRP A 387 -22.28 2.36 -0.30
C TRP A 387 -22.97 1.01 0.00
N ARG A 388 -22.84 0.49 1.22
CA ARG A 388 -23.45 -0.79 1.62
C ARG A 388 -24.97 -0.71 1.64
N VAL A 389 -25.52 0.36 2.21
CA VAL A 389 -26.97 0.57 2.30
C VAL A 389 -27.55 0.66 0.90
N ARG A 390 -27.00 1.57 0.09
CA ARG A 390 -27.37 1.76 -1.31
C ARG A 390 -27.33 0.44 -2.08
N ARG A 391 -26.23 -0.31 -1.98
CA ARG A 391 -26.03 -1.60 -2.67
C ARG A 391 -27.03 -2.65 -2.20
N SER A 392 -27.27 -2.74 -0.90
CA SER A 392 -28.17 -3.72 -0.30
C SER A 392 -29.61 -3.46 -0.72
N TRP A 393 -30.06 -2.21 -0.69
CA TRP A 393 -31.38 -1.81 -1.18
C TRP A 393 -31.52 -2.14 -2.67
N LEU A 394 -30.66 -1.60 -3.53
CA LEU A 394 -30.77 -1.80 -4.97
C LEU A 394 -30.74 -3.29 -5.35
N ARG A 395 -29.85 -4.07 -4.74
CA ARG A 395 -29.76 -5.51 -4.99
C ARG A 395 -31.02 -6.27 -4.59
N ASN A 396 -31.67 -5.89 -3.49
CA ASN A 396 -32.90 -6.55 -3.04
C ASN A 396 -34.11 -6.07 -3.84
N ILE A 397 -34.16 -4.81 -4.24
CA ILE A 397 -35.18 -4.27 -5.17
C ILE A 397 -35.16 -5.07 -6.48
N VAL A 398 -33.99 -5.17 -7.13
CA VAL A 398 -33.85 -5.89 -8.41
C VAL A 398 -34.19 -7.38 -8.27
N LYS A 399 -33.95 -7.99 -7.11
CA LYS A 399 -34.20 -9.42 -6.87
C LYS A 399 -35.64 -9.75 -6.49
N LYS A 400 -36.31 -8.85 -5.76
CA LYS A 400 -37.59 -9.12 -5.11
C LYS A 400 -38.76 -8.43 -5.80
N CYS A 401 -38.51 -7.41 -6.62
CA CYS A 401 -39.51 -6.76 -7.45
C CYS A 401 -39.29 -7.17 -8.91
N THR A 402 -40.35 -7.55 -9.63
CA THR A 402 -40.24 -7.98 -11.04
C THR A 402 -40.39 -6.83 -12.03
N ASN A 403 -41.25 -5.85 -11.72
CA ASN A 403 -41.51 -4.70 -12.59
C ASN A 403 -40.39 -3.66 -12.47
N ILE A 404 -39.74 -3.34 -13.59
CA ILE A 404 -38.61 -2.40 -13.67
C ILE A 404 -39.01 -0.95 -13.35
N GLU A 405 -40.23 -0.53 -13.67
CA GLU A 405 -40.73 0.81 -13.36
C GLU A 405 -40.93 0.97 -11.85
N VAL A 406 -41.52 -0.05 -11.22
CA VAL A 406 -41.67 -0.10 -9.76
C VAL A 406 -40.31 -0.16 -9.08
N GLN A 407 -39.35 -0.94 -9.59
CA GLN A 407 -37.97 -0.95 -9.05
C GLN A 407 -37.34 0.44 -9.04
N ARG A 408 -37.50 1.21 -10.13
CA ARG A 408 -36.97 2.57 -10.27
C ARG A 408 -37.63 3.52 -9.28
N GLU A 409 -38.96 3.46 -9.17
CA GLU A 409 -39.70 4.36 -8.28
C GLU A 409 -39.41 4.06 -6.80
N ILE A 410 -39.34 2.78 -6.41
CA ILE A 410 -38.95 2.38 -5.05
C ILE A 410 -37.57 2.95 -4.70
N PHE A 411 -36.58 2.77 -5.57
CA PHE A 411 -35.22 3.22 -5.29
C PHE A 411 -35.11 4.74 -5.21
N LYS A 412 -35.85 5.45 -6.07
CA LYS A 412 -35.98 6.91 -6.03
C LYS A 412 -36.68 7.41 -4.77
N ARG A 413 -37.79 6.79 -4.35
CA ARG A 413 -38.54 7.16 -3.14
C ARG A 413 -37.71 6.94 -1.88
N LEU A 414 -36.96 5.84 -1.80
CA LEU A 414 -35.97 5.61 -0.74
C LEU A 414 -34.93 6.73 -0.72
N GLY A 415 -34.41 7.14 -1.88
CA GLY A 415 -33.50 8.28 -1.96
C GLY A 415 -34.10 9.57 -1.40
N ARG A 416 -35.35 9.89 -1.75
CA ARG A 416 -36.06 11.08 -1.24
C ARG A 416 -36.17 11.09 0.29
N ILE A 417 -36.48 9.95 0.91
CA ILE A 417 -36.55 9.82 2.38
C ILE A 417 -35.19 10.12 3.01
N VAL A 418 -34.10 9.70 2.36
CA VAL A 418 -32.74 9.95 2.85
C VAL A 418 -32.32 11.40 2.66
N TYR A 419 -32.68 12.01 1.52
CA TYR A 419 -32.43 13.43 1.27
C TYR A 419 -33.24 14.35 2.19
N SER A 420 -34.43 13.92 2.63
CA SER A 420 -35.30 14.74 3.48
C SER A 420 -34.83 14.87 4.94
N ILE A 421 -33.80 14.13 5.36
CA ILE A 421 -33.25 14.20 6.73
C ILE A 421 -32.81 15.63 7.09
N TRP A 422 -32.31 16.39 6.12
CA TRP A 422 -31.92 17.79 6.29
C TRP A 422 -33.07 18.79 6.05
N GLY A 423 -34.21 18.32 5.53
CA GLY A 423 -35.38 19.14 5.19
C GLY A 423 -36.42 19.27 6.30
N GLY A 424 -36.20 18.65 7.47
CA GLY A 424 -37.10 18.75 8.62
C GLY A 424 -38.41 17.93 8.52
N ILE A 425 -38.53 17.09 7.49
CA ILE A 425 -39.66 16.17 7.31
C ILE A 425 -39.50 15.00 8.29
N ASP A 426 -40.60 14.57 8.92
CA ASP A 426 -40.58 13.39 9.77
C ASP A 426 -40.28 12.13 8.93
N SER A 427 -39.13 11.52 9.20
CA SER A 427 -38.71 10.31 8.51
C SER A 427 -39.63 9.13 8.80
N VAL A 428 -40.32 9.10 9.94
CA VAL A 428 -41.23 8.01 10.32
C VAL A 428 -42.47 8.03 9.42
N ASP A 429 -43.12 9.17 9.29
CA ASP A 429 -44.30 9.34 8.43
C ASP A 429 -43.97 9.00 6.97
N ALA A 430 -42.83 9.48 6.47
CA ALA A 430 -42.38 9.19 5.10
C ALA A 430 -42.06 7.69 4.87
N MET A 431 -41.66 6.97 5.91
CA MET A 431 -41.43 5.53 5.86
C MET A 431 -42.74 4.73 5.90
N GLU A 432 -43.70 5.14 6.73
CA GLU A 432 -45.03 4.52 6.76
C GLU A 432 -45.75 4.69 5.42
N GLU A 433 -45.71 5.91 4.86
CA GLU A 433 -46.22 6.21 3.52
C GLU A 433 -45.55 5.30 2.47
N PHE A 434 -44.22 5.19 2.50
CA PHE A 434 -43.47 4.31 1.59
C PHE A 434 -43.87 2.83 1.71
N ILE A 435 -44.07 2.33 2.93
CA ILE A 435 -44.49 0.95 3.16
C ILE A 435 -45.90 0.72 2.60
N GLN A 436 -46.77 1.72 2.72
CA GLN A 436 -48.15 1.66 2.25
C GLN A 436 -48.23 1.75 0.71
N ASP A 437 -47.48 2.68 0.11
CA ASP A 437 -47.42 2.91 -1.35
C ASP A 437 -46.99 1.66 -2.13
N PHE A 438 -46.09 0.87 -1.54
CA PHE A 438 -45.51 -0.30 -2.19
C PHE A 438 -45.93 -1.62 -1.54
N VAL A 439 -47.07 -1.65 -0.82
CA VAL A 439 -47.57 -2.84 -0.12
C VAL A 439 -47.71 -4.06 -1.04
N ASP A 440 -48.04 -3.84 -2.32
CA ASP A 440 -48.17 -4.88 -3.35
C ASP A 440 -46.83 -5.56 -3.67
N GLN A 441 -45.69 -4.91 -3.37
CA GLN A 441 -44.35 -5.47 -3.52
C GLN A 441 -43.96 -6.28 -2.26
N THR A 442 -44.83 -7.21 -1.89
CA THR A 442 -44.82 -7.97 -0.63
C THR A 442 -43.43 -8.50 -0.26
N ALA A 443 -42.75 -9.18 -1.19
CA ALA A 443 -41.44 -9.78 -0.95
C ALA A 443 -40.33 -8.77 -0.62
N PHE A 444 -40.41 -7.55 -1.16
CA PHE A 444 -39.47 -6.46 -0.85
C PHE A 444 -39.85 -5.76 0.46
N ILE A 445 -41.12 -5.44 0.67
CA ILE A 445 -41.58 -4.77 1.88
C ILE A 445 -41.37 -5.63 3.12
N GLU A 446 -41.61 -6.94 3.06
CA GLU A 446 -41.31 -7.86 4.15
C GLU A 446 -39.81 -7.85 4.49
N TYR A 447 -38.95 -7.90 3.46
CA TYR A 447 -37.51 -7.78 3.64
C TYR A 447 -37.12 -6.44 4.28
N PHE A 448 -37.71 -5.33 3.82
CA PHE A 448 -37.43 -3.99 4.30
C PHE A 448 -37.84 -3.83 5.77
N LYS A 449 -39.04 -4.30 6.13
CA LYS A 449 -39.55 -4.34 7.51
C LYS A 449 -38.65 -5.14 8.45
N VAL A 450 -38.22 -6.33 8.05
CA VAL A 450 -37.37 -7.19 8.90
C VAL A 450 -35.94 -6.67 9.01
N SER A 451 -35.37 -6.17 7.92
CA SER A 451 -33.94 -5.89 7.85
C SER A 451 -33.55 -4.44 8.15
N TRP A 452 -34.43 -3.48 7.85
CA TRP A 452 -34.09 -2.05 7.85
C TRP A 452 -34.91 -1.24 8.85
N VAL A 453 -36.22 -1.44 8.97
CA VAL A 453 -37.06 -0.67 9.90
C VAL A 453 -36.50 -0.62 11.33
N PRO A 454 -35.98 -1.71 11.93
CA PRO A 454 -35.44 -1.66 13.29
C PRO A 454 -34.15 -0.83 13.45
N LYS A 455 -33.47 -0.48 12.35
CA LYS A 455 -32.14 0.17 12.36
C LYS A 455 -32.11 1.50 11.62
N ILE A 456 -33.16 1.82 10.86
CA ILE A 456 -33.16 2.94 9.94
C ILE A 456 -33.13 4.28 10.68
N GLU A 457 -33.84 4.43 11.78
CA GLU A 457 -33.82 5.66 12.59
C GLU A 457 -32.42 5.96 13.14
N MET A 458 -31.77 4.95 13.73
CA MET A 458 -30.38 5.04 14.17
C MET A 458 -29.47 5.46 13.00
N TRP A 459 -29.66 4.86 11.83
CA TRP A 459 -28.87 5.16 10.65
C TRP A 459 -29.10 6.58 10.10
N LEU A 460 -30.35 7.03 10.00
CA LEU A 460 -30.69 8.39 9.57
C LEU A 460 -30.12 9.43 10.56
N THR A 461 -30.15 9.12 11.86
CA THR A 461 -29.55 9.95 12.91
C THR A 461 -28.03 10.04 12.74
N VAL A 462 -27.36 8.93 12.45
CA VAL A 462 -25.91 8.91 12.14
C VAL A 462 -25.61 9.74 10.90
N MET A 463 -26.42 9.64 9.83
CA MET A 463 -26.22 10.43 8.61
C MET A 463 -26.41 11.94 8.82
N LYS A 464 -27.30 12.32 9.73
CA LYS A 464 -27.53 13.72 10.09
C LYS A 464 -26.35 14.30 10.88
N THR A 465 -25.70 13.48 11.70
CA THR A 465 -24.67 13.92 12.65
C THR A 465 -23.25 13.79 12.10
N LEU A 466 -22.99 12.85 11.18
CA LEU A 466 -21.67 12.61 10.60
C LEU A 466 -21.58 13.10 9.15
N PRO A 467 -20.40 13.61 8.74
CA PRO A 467 -20.14 13.90 7.34
C PRO A 467 -20.23 12.63 6.50
N LEU A 468 -20.80 12.72 5.30
CA LEU A 468 -20.98 11.56 4.41
C LEU A 468 -19.80 11.39 3.43
N ALA A 469 -19.42 10.14 3.19
CA ALA A 469 -18.41 9.80 2.19
C ALA A 469 -18.92 10.08 0.77
N SER A 470 -17.99 10.43 -0.13
CA SER A 470 -18.32 10.70 -1.53
C SER A 470 -18.66 9.42 -2.31
N GLN A 471 -19.27 9.58 -3.50
CA GLN A 471 -19.56 8.44 -4.38
C GLN A 471 -18.28 7.79 -4.94
N GLU A 472 -17.22 8.56 -5.12
CA GLU A 472 -15.92 8.09 -5.59
C GLU A 472 -15.30 7.13 -4.58
N ALA A 473 -15.22 7.56 -3.31
CA ALA A 473 -14.73 6.72 -2.22
C ALA A 473 -15.59 5.46 -2.07
N SER A 474 -16.92 5.61 -2.16
CA SER A 474 -17.87 4.51 -2.14
C SER A 474 -17.64 3.50 -3.27
N GLY A 475 -17.41 3.97 -4.50
CA GLY A 475 -17.13 3.13 -5.66
C GLY A 475 -15.79 2.39 -5.58
N ALA A 476 -14.77 3.03 -5.00
CA ALA A 476 -13.48 2.41 -4.75
C ALA A 476 -13.56 1.30 -3.70
N ILE A 477 -14.24 1.56 -2.57
CA ILE A 477 -14.50 0.54 -1.53
C ILE A 477 -15.33 -0.62 -2.11
N GLU A 478 -16.39 -0.34 -2.87
CA GLU A 478 -17.20 -1.38 -3.51
C GLU A 478 -16.37 -2.26 -4.46
N SER A 479 -15.49 -1.66 -5.27
CA SER A 479 -14.59 -2.39 -6.17
C SER A 479 -13.68 -3.36 -5.41
N TYR A 480 -13.08 -2.88 -4.31
CA TYR A 480 -12.27 -3.72 -3.42
C TYR A 480 -13.07 -4.92 -2.89
N HIS A 481 -14.27 -4.68 -2.34
CA HIS A 481 -15.08 -5.76 -1.78
C HIS A 481 -15.63 -6.72 -2.83
N LEU A 482 -15.85 -6.27 -4.06
CA LEU A 482 -16.21 -7.13 -5.18
C LEU A 482 -15.05 -8.07 -5.53
N LYS A 483 -13.82 -7.55 -5.62
CA LYS A 483 -12.62 -8.36 -5.86
C LYS A 483 -12.36 -9.33 -4.71
N LEU A 484 -12.47 -8.87 -3.46
CA LEU A 484 -12.37 -9.70 -2.26
C LEU A 484 -13.38 -10.86 -2.29
N LYS A 485 -14.64 -10.54 -2.59
CA LYS A 485 -15.71 -11.53 -2.68
C LYS A 485 -15.46 -12.55 -3.79
N GLN A 486 -14.98 -12.12 -4.96
CA GLN A 486 -14.66 -13.00 -6.07
C GLN A 486 -13.53 -13.96 -5.71
N LYS A 487 -12.50 -13.51 -4.98
CA LYS A 487 -11.38 -14.35 -4.55
C LYS A 487 -11.74 -15.32 -3.42
N LEU A 488 -12.65 -14.95 -2.52
CA LEU A 488 -13.01 -15.77 -1.36
C LEU A 488 -14.21 -16.70 -1.59
N TYR A 489 -15.16 -16.36 -2.45
CA TYR A 489 -16.35 -17.18 -2.71
C TYR A 489 -16.30 -17.87 -4.07
N ASP A 490 -15.11 -18.25 -4.53
CA ASP A 490 -14.97 -19.17 -5.65
C ASP A 490 -15.52 -20.55 -5.23
N ASP A 491 -16.29 -21.20 -6.11
CA ASP A 491 -17.12 -22.37 -5.79
C ASP A 491 -16.29 -23.61 -5.40
N SER A 492 -14.98 -23.58 -5.63
CA SER A 492 -14.03 -24.67 -5.34
C SER A 492 -13.74 -24.89 -3.84
N HIS A 493 -14.12 -23.98 -2.93
CA HIS A 493 -13.68 -24.01 -1.52
C HIS A 493 -14.79 -23.74 -0.48
N LEU A 494 -16.05 -24.03 -0.77
CA LEU A 494 -17.18 -23.75 0.15
C LEU A 494 -17.03 -24.43 1.52
N SER A 495 -16.44 -25.62 1.60
CA SER A 495 -16.18 -26.33 2.87
C SER A 495 -15.09 -25.67 3.72
N ALA A 496 -14.20 -24.88 3.12
CA ALA A 496 -13.07 -24.25 3.81
C ALA A 496 -13.41 -22.88 4.43
N LEU A 497 -14.59 -22.31 4.14
CA LEU A 497 -15.05 -21.02 4.69
C LEU A 497 -15.17 -21.00 6.22
N GLN A 498 -15.25 -22.19 6.83
CA GLN A 498 -15.31 -22.35 8.29
C GLN A 498 -13.93 -22.42 8.95
N ARG A 499 -12.83 -22.53 8.19
CA ARG A 499 -11.48 -22.51 8.75
C ARG A 499 -10.86 -21.11 8.64
N VAL A 500 -10.26 -20.66 9.74
CA VAL A 500 -9.59 -19.36 9.82
C VAL A 500 -8.23 -19.40 9.15
N ASP A 501 -7.49 -20.50 9.28
CA ASP A 501 -6.18 -20.66 8.63
C ASP A 501 -6.26 -20.57 7.09
N TRP A 502 -7.30 -21.11 6.48
CA TRP A 502 -7.61 -20.96 5.06
C TRP A 502 -7.83 -19.50 4.67
N LEU A 503 -8.62 -18.77 5.46
CA LEU A 503 -8.91 -17.35 5.23
C LEU A 503 -7.62 -16.51 5.34
N VAL A 504 -6.81 -16.76 6.37
CA VAL A 504 -5.50 -16.13 6.57
C VAL A 504 -4.61 -16.39 5.36
N HIS A 505 -4.56 -17.64 4.87
CA HIS A 505 -3.80 -17.99 3.68
C HIS A 505 -4.29 -17.21 2.46
N LYS A 506 -5.58 -17.24 2.12
CA LYS A 506 -6.13 -16.53 0.95
C LYS A 506 -5.87 -15.03 0.98
N LEU A 507 -5.97 -14.40 2.15
CA LEU A 507 -5.68 -12.97 2.31
C LEU A 507 -4.18 -12.69 2.09
N THR A 508 -3.31 -13.47 2.72
CA THR A 508 -1.85 -13.22 2.74
C THR A 508 -1.12 -13.70 1.49
N THR A 509 -1.72 -14.59 0.70
CA THR A 509 -1.13 -15.10 -0.54
C THR A 509 -1.79 -14.47 -1.76
N GLU A 510 -2.98 -14.93 -2.16
CA GLU A 510 -3.62 -14.54 -3.41
C GLU A 510 -4.07 -13.08 -3.44
N LEU A 511 -4.76 -12.63 -2.39
CA LEU A 511 -5.28 -11.27 -2.36
C LEU A 511 -4.15 -10.24 -2.22
N HIS A 512 -3.23 -10.46 -1.28
CA HIS A 512 -2.02 -9.64 -1.10
C HIS A 512 -1.23 -9.55 -2.40
N SER A 513 -0.89 -10.70 -3.01
CA SER A 513 -0.12 -10.76 -4.26
C SER A 513 -0.80 -10.03 -5.40
N SER A 514 -2.13 -10.09 -5.48
CA SER A 514 -2.89 -9.37 -6.49
C SER A 514 -2.72 -7.86 -6.36
N TYR A 515 -2.92 -7.28 -5.17
CA TYR A 515 -2.76 -5.84 -4.98
C TYR A 515 -1.30 -5.38 -5.05
N TRP A 516 -0.36 -6.24 -4.62
CA TRP A 516 1.06 -5.96 -4.78
C TRP A 516 1.43 -5.85 -6.26
N LEU A 517 1.01 -6.81 -7.09
CA LEU A 517 1.32 -6.82 -8.52
C LEU A 517 0.63 -5.68 -9.26
N ASP A 518 -0.64 -5.40 -8.95
CA ASP A 518 -1.38 -4.26 -9.49
C ASP A 518 -0.61 -2.95 -9.27
N ARG A 519 -0.17 -2.71 -8.03
CA ARG A 519 0.58 -1.50 -7.66
C ARG A 519 1.94 -1.46 -8.34
N HIS A 520 2.68 -2.57 -8.31
CA HIS A 520 3.99 -2.67 -8.95
C HIS A 520 3.89 -2.42 -10.47
N ALA A 521 2.88 -2.98 -11.13
CA ALA A 521 2.61 -2.79 -12.55
C ALA A 521 2.34 -1.31 -12.87
N ASP A 522 1.51 -0.66 -12.05
CA ASP A 522 1.21 0.77 -12.19
C ASP A 522 2.47 1.65 -12.03
N GLU A 523 3.26 1.44 -10.97
CA GLU A 523 4.46 2.22 -10.64
C GLU A 523 5.59 2.07 -11.66
N THR A 524 5.86 0.84 -12.07
CA THR A 524 6.97 0.53 -12.97
C THR A 524 6.61 0.65 -14.45
N GLY A 525 5.31 0.78 -14.77
CA GLY A 525 4.81 0.67 -16.13
C GLY A 525 5.03 -0.71 -16.76
N SER A 526 5.20 -1.75 -15.94
CA SER A 526 5.34 -3.13 -16.39
C SER A 526 3.98 -3.87 -16.34
N PHE A 527 3.91 -5.07 -16.92
CA PHE A 527 2.68 -5.87 -16.98
C PHE A 527 1.47 -5.10 -17.53
N GLN A 528 1.54 -4.66 -18.79
CA GLN A 528 0.54 -3.78 -19.40
C GLN A 528 -0.91 -4.23 -19.17
N ASN A 529 -1.20 -5.53 -19.36
CA ASN A 529 -2.55 -6.07 -19.13
C ASN A 529 -2.99 -5.93 -17.66
N VAL A 530 -2.10 -6.25 -16.70
CA VAL A 530 -2.40 -6.14 -15.26
C VAL A 530 -2.65 -4.67 -14.89
N LYS A 531 -1.82 -3.76 -15.42
CA LYS A 531 -2.00 -2.32 -15.23
C LYS A 531 -3.34 -1.83 -15.79
N GLU A 532 -3.67 -2.22 -17.02
CA GLU A 532 -4.93 -1.83 -17.67
C GLU A 532 -6.15 -2.37 -16.92
N GLU A 533 -6.11 -3.62 -16.45
CA GLU A 533 -7.16 -4.22 -15.62
C GLU A 533 -7.30 -3.52 -14.26
N TYR A 534 -6.18 -3.21 -13.61
CA TYR A 534 -6.17 -2.48 -12.34
C TYR A 534 -6.77 -1.10 -12.49
N ILE A 535 -6.33 -0.34 -13.49
CA ILE A 535 -6.84 0.99 -13.82
C ILE A 535 -8.34 0.92 -14.11
N ALA A 536 -8.79 -0.06 -14.91
CA ALA A 536 -10.20 -0.25 -15.26
C ALA A 536 -11.05 -0.89 -14.14
N SER A 537 -10.47 -1.24 -12.99
CA SER A 537 -11.20 -1.95 -11.94
C SER A 537 -12.29 -1.09 -11.29
N THR A 538 -12.08 0.21 -11.11
CA THR A 538 -13.05 1.11 -10.49
C THR A 538 -14.13 1.56 -11.48
N SER A 539 -15.35 1.78 -10.98
CA SER A 539 -16.43 2.38 -11.77
C SER A 539 -16.11 3.84 -12.14
N TRP A 540 -15.39 4.55 -11.26
CA TRP A 540 -14.94 5.92 -11.46
C TRP A 540 -14.02 6.06 -12.68
N TYR A 541 -12.93 5.31 -12.75
CA TYR A 541 -12.01 5.43 -13.89
C TYR A 541 -12.71 5.07 -15.20
N ARG A 542 -13.54 4.01 -15.18
CA ARG A 542 -14.37 3.62 -16.33
C ARG A 542 -15.38 4.70 -16.73
N ALA A 543 -15.82 5.54 -15.81
CA ALA A 543 -16.70 6.68 -16.09
C ALA A 543 -15.94 7.81 -16.77
N LEU A 544 -14.71 8.11 -16.36
CA LEU A 544 -13.86 9.13 -17.00
C LEU A 544 -13.57 8.83 -18.48
N GLN A 545 -13.58 7.56 -18.87
CA GLN A 545 -13.42 7.13 -20.27
C GLN A 545 -14.67 7.35 -21.14
N ILE A 546 -15.81 7.72 -20.55
CA ILE A 546 -17.03 8.06 -21.29
C ILE A 546 -16.98 9.55 -21.62
N PRO A 547 -16.99 9.96 -22.89
CA PRO A 547 -17.09 11.37 -23.29
C PRO A 547 -18.37 12.03 -22.76
N ASP A 548 -18.31 13.34 -22.44
CA ASP A 548 -19.52 14.09 -22.04
C ASP A 548 -20.55 14.16 -23.17
N THR A 549 -20.10 14.17 -24.42
CA THR A 549 -20.95 14.17 -25.62
C THR A 549 -21.80 12.92 -25.76
N ASP A 550 -21.41 11.83 -25.09
CA ASP A 550 -22.11 10.55 -25.16
C ASP A 550 -23.24 10.47 -24.12
N VAL A 551 -23.45 11.52 -23.33
CA VAL A 551 -24.52 11.61 -22.33
C VAL A 551 -25.57 12.62 -22.76
N ILE A 552 -26.78 12.12 -22.99
CA ILE A 552 -27.96 12.91 -23.35
C ILE A 552 -28.88 12.94 -22.13
N LEU A 553 -29.05 14.12 -21.54
CA LEU A 553 -30.00 14.32 -20.43
C LEU A 553 -31.40 14.61 -20.98
N ASP A 554 -32.42 14.19 -20.25
CA ASP A 554 -33.79 14.63 -20.51
C ASP A 554 -33.98 16.08 -20.04
N ASP A 555 -34.34 16.96 -20.96
CA ASP A 555 -34.42 18.42 -20.75
C ASP A 555 -35.72 18.88 -20.08
N LYS A 556 -36.75 18.01 -20.00
CA LYS A 556 -38.06 18.39 -19.45
C LYS A 556 -38.16 18.12 -17.95
N ASP A 557 -38.10 16.85 -17.57
CA ASP A 557 -38.43 16.40 -16.22
C ASP A 557 -37.22 15.79 -15.47
N HIS A 558 -36.04 15.80 -16.11
CA HIS A 558 -34.80 15.20 -15.60
C HIS A 558 -34.99 13.76 -15.11
N LEU A 559 -35.92 13.00 -15.70
CA LEU A 559 -36.30 11.66 -15.21
C LEU A 559 -35.22 10.63 -15.50
N PHE A 560 -34.54 10.77 -16.63
CA PHE A 560 -33.50 9.86 -17.08
C PHE A 560 -32.40 10.55 -17.89
N ALA A 561 -31.27 9.88 -17.99
CA ALA A 561 -30.15 10.20 -18.87
C ALA A 561 -29.82 8.99 -19.73
N LYS A 562 -29.57 9.20 -21.02
CA LYS A 562 -29.10 8.16 -21.94
C LYS A 562 -27.59 8.28 -22.11
N VAL A 563 -26.88 7.18 -21.88
CA VAL A 563 -25.43 7.08 -22.10
C VAL A 563 -25.19 6.19 -23.30
N ALA A 564 -24.67 6.77 -24.38
CA ALA A 564 -24.29 6.04 -25.58
C ALA A 564 -23.02 5.23 -25.34
N SER A 565 -23.00 3.98 -25.79
CA SER A 565 -21.78 3.16 -25.82
C SER A 565 -21.10 3.29 -27.17
N GLN A 566 -19.77 3.31 -27.16
CA GLN A 566 -18.93 3.17 -28.35
C GLN A 566 -19.19 1.86 -29.13
N LYS A 567 -19.82 0.86 -28.51
CA LYS A 567 -20.22 -0.42 -29.14
C LYS A 567 -21.66 -0.44 -29.69
N GLY A 568 -22.34 0.71 -29.76
CA GLY A 568 -23.69 0.83 -30.33
C GLY A 568 -24.85 0.53 -29.38
N THR A 569 -24.59 0.16 -28.12
CA THR A 569 -25.63 -0.08 -27.11
C THR A 569 -25.83 1.15 -26.22
N SER A 570 -27.04 1.71 -26.11
CA SER A 570 -27.31 2.80 -25.15
C SER A 570 -27.78 2.25 -23.81
N HIS A 571 -27.36 2.88 -22.71
CA HIS A 571 -27.84 2.59 -21.36
C HIS A 571 -28.63 3.75 -20.80
N VAL A 572 -29.74 3.47 -20.13
CA VAL A 572 -30.56 4.49 -19.47
C VAL A 572 -30.25 4.52 -17.98
N VAL A 573 -29.98 5.72 -17.47
CA VAL A 573 -29.78 6.04 -16.04
C VAL A 573 -30.98 6.83 -15.56
N TRP A 574 -31.72 6.29 -14.60
CA TRP A 574 -32.88 6.92 -13.99
C TRP A 574 -32.49 7.68 -12.74
N ASN A 575 -33.24 8.73 -12.41
CA ASN A 575 -32.96 9.63 -11.29
C ASN A 575 -31.52 10.22 -11.36
N PRO A 576 -31.13 10.85 -12.49
CA PRO A 576 -29.79 11.38 -12.72
C PRO A 576 -29.43 12.47 -11.70
N GLY A 577 -28.19 12.46 -11.21
CA GLY A 577 -27.67 13.45 -10.24
C GLY A 577 -27.73 12.97 -8.78
N SER A 578 -28.51 11.92 -8.48
CA SER A 578 -28.66 11.39 -7.12
C SER A 578 -27.72 10.21 -6.84
N GLU A 579 -27.31 9.99 -5.58
CA GLU A 579 -26.66 8.73 -5.15
C GLU A 579 -27.58 7.52 -5.39
N PHE A 580 -28.89 7.74 -5.46
CA PHE A 580 -29.91 6.74 -5.71
C PHE A 580 -30.31 6.69 -7.20
N SER A 581 -29.38 6.98 -8.12
CA SER A 581 -29.59 6.69 -9.54
C SER A 581 -29.54 5.20 -9.85
N PHE A 582 -30.37 4.77 -10.81
CA PHE A 582 -30.47 3.39 -11.24
C PHE A 582 -30.24 3.24 -12.75
N CYS A 583 -29.23 2.46 -13.14
CA CYS A 583 -28.92 2.17 -14.53
C CYS A 583 -29.42 0.77 -14.94
N ASP A 584 -29.86 0.63 -16.19
CA ASP A 584 -30.28 -0.64 -16.78
C ASP A 584 -29.13 -1.60 -17.15
N CYS A 585 -27.86 -1.20 -16.98
CA CYS A 585 -26.73 -2.04 -17.37
C CYS A 585 -26.58 -3.25 -16.44
N ALA A 586 -26.07 -4.36 -16.99
CA ALA A 586 -25.93 -5.63 -16.25
C ALA A 586 -25.14 -5.52 -14.92
N TRP A 587 -24.23 -4.56 -14.82
CA TRP A 587 -23.50 -4.29 -13.57
C TRP A 587 -24.38 -3.66 -12.49
N SER A 588 -25.19 -2.68 -12.88
CA SER A 588 -26.15 -1.99 -12.01
C SER A 588 -27.30 -2.92 -11.59
N MET A 589 -27.73 -3.81 -12.49
CA MET A 589 -28.71 -4.86 -12.18
C MET A 589 -28.23 -5.87 -11.12
N LYS A 590 -26.92 -5.94 -10.83
CA LYS A 590 -26.39 -6.73 -9.70
C LYS A 590 -26.42 -5.96 -8.37
N GLY A 591 -26.91 -4.72 -8.38
CA GLY A 591 -26.93 -3.77 -7.26
C GLY A 591 -25.66 -2.93 -7.12
N ASN A 592 -24.68 -3.08 -8.02
CA ASN A 592 -23.39 -2.41 -7.91
C ASN A 592 -23.43 -0.99 -8.53
N LEU A 593 -22.56 -0.10 -8.08
CA LEU A 593 -22.36 1.23 -8.63
C LEU A 593 -21.65 1.12 -9.99
N CYS A 594 -22.33 1.53 -11.07
CA CYS A 594 -21.81 1.40 -12.42
C CYS A 594 -21.18 2.70 -12.93
N LYS A 595 -20.31 2.57 -13.94
CA LYS A 595 -19.66 3.69 -14.60
C LYS A 595 -20.64 4.72 -15.21
N HIS A 596 -21.82 4.28 -15.66
CA HIS A 596 -22.82 5.17 -16.25
C HIS A 596 -23.45 6.07 -15.19
N VAL A 597 -23.79 5.52 -14.02
CA VAL A 597 -24.28 6.30 -12.87
C VAL A 597 -23.25 7.33 -12.44
N MET A 598 -21.99 6.91 -12.24
CA MET A 598 -20.91 7.84 -11.89
C MET A 598 -20.79 8.96 -12.93
N LYS A 599 -20.75 8.62 -14.22
CA LYS A 599 -20.60 9.60 -15.30
C LYS A 599 -21.74 10.61 -15.33
N VAL A 600 -22.97 10.13 -15.30
CA VAL A 600 -24.17 10.99 -15.33
C VAL A 600 -24.20 11.89 -14.12
N ASN A 601 -23.91 11.37 -12.92
CA ASN A 601 -23.86 12.15 -11.70
C ASN A 601 -22.80 13.25 -11.80
N THR A 602 -21.59 12.95 -12.29
CA THR A 602 -20.54 13.97 -12.48
C THR A 602 -21.00 15.11 -13.40
N ILE A 603 -21.72 14.81 -14.48
CA ILE A 603 -22.27 15.85 -15.39
C ILE A 603 -23.36 16.67 -14.68
N CYS A 604 -24.27 16.02 -13.99
CA CYS A 604 -25.38 16.69 -13.29
C CYS A 604 -24.89 17.65 -12.20
N HIS A 605 -23.84 17.29 -11.46
CA HIS A 605 -23.23 18.16 -10.44
C HIS A 605 -22.76 19.51 -10.98
N ASN A 606 -22.37 19.56 -12.26
CA ASN A 606 -21.87 20.78 -12.90
C ASN A 606 -22.97 21.63 -13.55
N ARG A 607 -24.24 21.20 -13.49
CA ARG A 607 -25.37 21.90 -14.12
C ARG A 607 -26.30 22.51 -13.06
N GLN A 608 -26.83 23.70 -13.36
CA GLN A 608 -27.88 24.32 -12.56
C GLN A 608 -29.19 23.52 -12.74
N GLY A 609 -29.91 23.24 -11.64
CA GLY A 609 -31.20 22.53 -11.64
C GLY A 609 -31.19 21.11 -11.06
N PHE A 610 -30.03 20.52 -10.81
CA PHE A 610 -29.91 19.22 -10.13
C PHE A 610 -29.72 19.38 -8.62
N GLU A 611 -30.22 18.39 -7.86
CA GLU A 611 -29.94 18.29 -6.42
C GLU A 611 -28.43 18.13 -6.19
N VAL A 612 -27.94 18.76 -5.12
CA VAL A 612 -26.52 18.69 -4.74
C VAL A 612 -26.25 17.34 -4.07
N SER A 613 -25.06 16.74 -4.27
CA SER A 613 -24.75 15.45 -3.60
C SER A 613 -25.02 15.47 -2.11
N MET A 614 -25.46 14.33 -1.58
CA MET A 614 -25.63 14.17 -0.14
C MET A 614 -24.33 14.42 0.63
N SER A 615 -23.17 14.04 0.07
CA SER A 615 -21.88 14.31 0.71
C SER A 615 -21.63 15.81 0.89
N PHE A 616 -21.96 16.61 -0.11
CA PHE A 616 -21.85 18.06 -0.02
C PHE A 616 -22.94 18.69 0.85
N LEU A 617 -24.20 18.22 0.75
CA LEU A 617 -25.30 18.70 1.60
C LEU A 617 -25.02 18.46 3.08
N SER A 618 -24.61 17.23 3.43
CA SER A 618 -24.17 16.87 4.79
C SER A 618 -23.06 17.79 5.27
N TYR A 619 -22.04 18.00 4.43
CA TYR A 619 -20.92 18.88 4.77
C TYR A 619 -21.34 20.33 4.98
N LYS A 620 -22.16 20.86 4.07
CA LYS A 620 -22.70 22.22 4.15
C LYS A 620 -23.56 22.41 5.40
N GLN A 621 -24.38 21.42 5.75
CA GLN A 621 -25.21 21.49 6.95
C GLN A 621 -24.35 21.49 8.20
N ILE A 622 -23.38 20.57 8.31
CA ILE A 622 -22.48 20.51 9.46
C ILE A 622 -21.71 21.82 9.64
N LEU A 623 -21.22 22.42 8.56
CA LEU A 623 -20.60 23.74 8.61
C LEU A 623 -21.57 24.84 9.04
N SER A 624 -22.82 24.79 8.55
CA SER A 624 -23.84 25.78 8.92
C SER A 624 -24.23 25.66 10.39
N ASP A 625 -24.37 24.44 10.91
CA ASP A 625 -24.66 24.16 12.32
C ASP A 625 -23.50 24.60 13.22
N LEU A 626 -22.24 24.41 12.78
CA LEU A 626 -21.06 24.92 13.48
C LEU A 626 -21.01 26.45 13.53
N LEU A 627 -21.51 27.12 12.49
CA LEU A 627 -21.61 28.58 12.43
C LEU A 627 -22.78 29.13 13.26
N GLN A 628 -23.86 28.35 13.44
CA GLN A 628 -25.06 28.76 14.17
C GLN A 628 -25.01 28.49 15.68
N LYS A 629 -24.09 27.66 16.17
CA LYS A 629 -23.92 27.45 17.62
C LYS A 629 -23.37 28.73 18.26
N PRO A 630 -24.07 29.33 19.26
CA PRO A 630 -23.46 30.37 20.08
C PRO A 630 -22.39 29.68 20.94
N ILE A 631 -21.13 29.98 20.68
CA ILE A 631 -20.04 29.53 21.55
C ILE A 631 -19.74 30.72 22.46
N ASP A 632 -20.09 30.60 23.74
CA ASP A 632 -19.99 31.64 24.78
C ASP A 632 -18.55 32.14 25.08
N ASP A 633 -17.55 31.79 24.25
CA ASP A 633 -16.17 32.26 24.40
C ASP A 633 -15.61 32.75 23.06
N SER A 634 -15.24 34.03 23.01
CA SER A 634 -14.70 34.73 21.83
C SER A 634 -13.50 34.04 21.18
N PHE A 635 -12.65 33.38 21.98
CA PHE A 635 -11.48 32.64 21.48
C PHE A 635 -11.87 31.38 20.69
N SER A 636 -12.93 30.69 21.13
CA SER A 636 -13.42 29.48 20.47
C SER A 636 -14.15 29.81 19.15
N LEU A 637 -14.78 31.00 19.08
CA LEU A 637 -15.34 31.54 17.84
C LEU A 637 -14.24 31.89 16.83
N ASP A 638 -13.17 32.55 17.26
CA ASP A 638 -12.02 32.87 16.40
C ASP A 638 -11.33 31.60 15.89
N LEU A 639 -11.17 30.59 16.76
CA LEU A 639 -10.60 29.29 16.39
C LEU A 639 -11.51 28.54 15.40
N SER A 640 -12.82 28.51 15.63
CA SER A 640 -13.81 27.88 14.74
C SER A 640 -13.87 28.57 13.38
N THR A 641 -13.82 29.90 13.37
CA THR A 641 -13.81 30.71 12.15
C THR A 641 -12.50 30.52 11.39
N ALA A 642 -11.36 30.48 12.07
CA ALA A 642 -10.05 30.20 11.46
C ALA A 642 -10.00 28.78 10.88
N LEU A 643 -10.52 27.77 11.60
CA LEU A 643 -10.63 26.39 11.12
C LEU A 643 -11.54 26.30 9.89
N THR A 644 -12.71 26.94 9.95
CA THR A 644 -13.68 26.95 8.85
C THR A 644 -13.10 27.64 7.62
N GLN A 645 -12.43 28.78 7.79
CA GLN A 645 -11.79 29.50 6.69
C GLN A 645 -10.60 28.73 6.11
N HIS A 646 -9.79 28.07 6.95
CA HIS A 646 -8.70 27.20 6.51
C HIS A 646 -9.21 25.97 5.75
N VAL A 647 -10.31 25.38 6.22
CA VAL A 647 -10.99 24.26 5.57
C VAL A 647 -11.58 24.70 4.23
N LEU A 648 -12.23 25.87 4.18
CA LEU A 648 -12.81 26.44 2.97
C LEU A 648 -11.72 26.82 1.95
N ASP A 649 -10.56 27.30 2.41
CA ASP A 649 -9.40 27.58 1.56
C ASP A 649 -8.74 26.29 1.03
N ARG A 650 -8.64 25.24 1.86
CA ARG A 650 -8.22 23.90 1.39
C ARG A 650 -9.20 23.30 0.39
N MET A 651 -10.51 23.47 0.59
CA MET A 651 -11.53 23.03 -0.36
C MET A 651 -11.45 23.79 -1.67
N LYS A 652 -11.27 25.12 -1.65
CA LYS A 652 -11.03 25.91 -2.86
C LYS A 652 -9.79 25.44 -3.60
N ARG A 653 -8.68 25.21 -2.89
CA ARG A 653 -7.45 24.65 -3.50
C ARG A 653 -7.66 23.23 -4.03
N LEU A 654 -8.45 22.38 -3.36
CA LEU A 654 -8.77 21.03 -3.82
C LEU A 654 -9.68 21.03 -5.07
N VAL A 655 -10.63 21.96 -5.14
CA VAL A 655 -11.47 22.18 -6.33
C VAL A 655 -10.61 22.70 -7.50
N GLU A 656 -9.71 23.66 -7.25
CA GLU A 656 -8.71 24.12 -8.24
C GLU A 656 -7.73 22.99 -8.68
N LEU A 657 -7.43 22.05 -7.79
CA LEU A 657 -6.61 20.86 -8.07
C LEU A 657 -7.36 19.81 -8.91
N ASN A 658 -8.69 19.75 -8.81
CA ASN A 658 -9.53 18.90 -9.65
C ASN A 658 -9.73 19.50 -11.05
N ASP A 659 -9.75 20.83 -11.17
CA ASP A 659 -9.85 21.53 -12.46
C ASP A 659 -8.54 21.55 -13.25
N SER A 660 -7.40 21.36 -12.57
CA SER A 660 -6.09 21.26 -13.21
C SER A 660 -5.73 19.79 -13.46
N LYS A 661 -5.20 19.49 -14.66
CA LYS A 661 -4.66 18.17 -15.08
C LYS A 661 -3.40 17.75 -14.27
N GLY A 662 -3.31 18.14 -13.00
CA GLY A 662 -2.06 18.38 -12.27
C GLY A 662 -1.88 17.59 -10.98
N ILE A 663 -2.72 16.60 -10.65
CA ILE A 663 -2.43 15.67 -9.53
C ILE A 663 -1.05 15.03 -9.73
N ALA A 664 -0.69 14.68 -10.98
CA ALA A 664 0.65 14.20 -11.33
C ALA A 664 1.77 15.23 -11.06
N ASN A 665 1.49 16.52 -11.23
CA ASN A 665 2.47 17.59 -10.95
C ASN A 665 2.63 17.80 -9.44
N VAL A 666 1.56 17.71 -8.65
CA VAL A 666 1.64 17.81 -7.17
C VAL A 666 2.40 16.62 -6.58
N VAL A 667 2.14 15.41 -7.10
CA VAL A 667 2.91 14.19 -6.75
C VAL A 667 4.37 14.30 -7.19
N SER A 668 4.67 14.97 -8.30
CA SER A 668 6.05 15.24 -8.74
C SER A 668 6.78 16.30 -7.89
N THR A 669 6.04 17.24 -7.29
CA THR A 669 6.59 18.27 -6.38
C THR A 669 6.75 17.78 -4.94
N LEU A 670 6.23 16.59 -4.61
CA LEU A 670 6.55 15.86 -3.39
C LEU A 670 7.75 14.94 -3.69
N PRO A 671 9.00 15.40 -3.48
CA PRO A 671 10.16 14.56 -3.76
C PRO A 671 10.09 13.27 -2.96
N LEU A 672 10.44 12.16 -3.62
CA LEU A 672 10.73 10.86 -3.02
C LEU A 672 11.72 11.02 -1.85
N LYS A 673 11.22 11.15 -0.63
CA LYS A 673 12.04 11.11 0.59
C LYS A 673 12.34 9.65 0.94
N TRP A 674 13.23 9.05 0.17
CA TRP A 674 13.97 7.89 0.68
C TRP A 674 14.85 8.36 1.84
N THR A 675 14.59 7.82 3.03
CA THR A 675 15.43 7.92 4.23
C THR A 675 15.70 9.36 4.72
N ALA A 676 14.74 9.98 5.40
CA ALA A 676 15.10 10.98 6.40
C ALA A 676 15.50 10.24 7.69
N LYS A 677 16.81 10.22 7.95
CA LYS A 677 17.42 9.83 9.22
C LYS A 677 16.64 10.44 10.40
N LYS A 678 16.46 9.68 11.50
CA LYS A 678 16.26 10.25 12.83
C LYS A 678 17.36 11.30 13.07
N ARG A 679 17.02 12.59 13.00
CA ARG A 679 17.85 13.64 13.62
C ARG A 679 17.42 13.74 15.08
N ARG A 680 18.38 13.62 15.99
CA ARG A 680 18.22 14.04 17.38
C ARG A 680 17.88 15.53 17.40
N ASN A 681 16.93 15.91 18.26
CA ASN A 681 16.52 17.29 18.50
C ASN A 681 17.74 18.11 18.95
N LEU A 682 17.96 19.25 18.30
CA LEU A 682 18.71 20.37 18.87
C LEU A 682 17.75 21.56 18.83
N ASN A 683 17.36 22.01 20.02
CA ASN A 683 16.62 23.26 20.23
C ASN A 683 17.47 24.43 19.74
N GLY A 684 16.87 25.34 18.96
CA GLY A 684 17.51 26.60 18.54
C GLY A 684 16.57 27.43 17.67
N MET A 685 16.40 28.70 18.04
CA MET A 685 15.43 29.71 17.59
C MET A 685 15.20 29.94 16.07
N PRO A 686 14.06 30.56 15.70
CA PRO A 686 13.64 30.78 14.31
C PRO A 686 14.36 31.98 13.67
N SER A 687 14.83 31.81 12.43
CA SER A 687 15.15 32.94 11.54
C SER A 687 13.97 33.19 10.62
N SER A 688 13.35 34.35 10.81
CA SER A 688 12.47 35.04 9.88
C SER A 688 13.19 35.28 8.56
N ASN A 689 12.49 35.09 7.44
CA ASN A 689 12.58 35.99 6.28
C ASN A 689 11.42 35.72 5.31
N LEU A 690 10.54 36.73 5.25
CA LEU A 690 9.58 36.96 4.19
C LEU A 690 10.32 37.21 2.87
N ALA A 691 9.85 36.62 1.77
CA ALA A 691 10.11 37.15 0.42
C ALA A 691 8.92 36.88 -0.51
N LEU A 692 8.31 37.97 -0.95
CA LEU A 692 7.25 38.08 -1.96
C LEU A 692 7.75 37.72 -3.38
N PRO A 693 6.84 37.38 -4.32
CA PRO A 693 7.18 36.94 -5.67
C PRO A 693 7.31 38.11 -6.66
N SER A 694 8.28 38.05 -7.57
CA SER A 694 8.42 39.00 -8.69
C SER A 694 7.96 38.39 -10.02
N ASN A 695 7.07 39.14 -10.67
CA ASN A 695 6.39 38.89 -11.94
C ASN A 695 7.28 38.88 -13.20
N LEU A 696 6.82 38.07 -14.16
CA LEU A 696 6.70 38.28 -15.62
C LEU A 696 7.70 39.20 -16.35
N LYS A 697 8.32 38.65 -17.40
CA LYS A 697 8.38 39.31 -18.73
C LYS A 697 8.65 38.32 -19.86
N SER A 698 7.71 38.31 -20.81
CA SER A 698 7.77 37.67 -22.13
C SER A 698 8.81 38.32 -23.04
N ARG A 699 9.41 37.54 -23.96
CA ARG A 699 9.40 37.89 -25.40
C ARG A 699 9.85 36.73 -26.29
N SER A 700 9.15 36.65 -27.42
CA SER A 700 9.22 35.69 -28.50
C SER A 700 10.28 36.04 -29.56
N LYS A 701 10.76 35.02 -30.30
CA LYS A 701 10.98 34.96 -31.78
C LYS A 701 11.76 33.65 -32.10
N LYS A 702 11.17 32.61 -32.71
CA LYS A 702 10.82 32.33 -34.13
C LYS A 702 12.01 31.90 -35.05
N VAL A 703 11.85 30.68 -35.62
CA VAL A 703 12.29 30.13 -36.94
C VAL A 703 13.66 29.43 -37.10
N ALA A 704 13.64 28.08 -36.97
CA ALA A 704 13.88 27.01 -37.98
C ALA A 704 15.14 27.03 -38.93
N PRO A 705 15.35 25.99 -39.79
CA PRO A 705 16.06 24.73 -39.50
C PRO A 705 17.20 24.44 -40.51
N LYS A 706 18.16 23.53 -40.22
CA LYS A 706 18.99 22.92 -41.29
C LYS A 706 19.27 21.43 -41.10
N LYS A 707 19.03 20.72 -42.21
CA LYS A 707 19.09 19.29 -42.50
C LYS A 707 20.53 18.74 -42.67
N ASN A 708 20.57 17.39 -42.71
CA ASN A 708 21.52 16.49 -43.39
C ASN A 708 22.83 16.26 -42.62
N ARG A 709 23.31 15.02 -42.40
CA ARG A 709 23.56 14.00 -43.42
C ARG A 709 23.65 12.58 -42.83
N LYS A 710 23.03 11.61 -43.52
CA LYS A 710 23.25 10.16 -43.38
C LYS A 710 24.70 9.81 -43.73
N ARG A 711 25.31 8.85 -43.01
CA ARG A 711 26.34 7.95 -43.55
C ARG A 711 26.01 6.51 -43.14
N LYS A 712 25.63 5.71 -44.13
CA LYS A 712 25.62 4.24 -44.11
C LYS A 712 26.91 3.75 -44.78
N ARG A 713 27.54 2.72 -44.20
CA ARG A 713 28.24 1.60 -44.87
C ARG A 713 28.54 0.55 -43.78
N LEU A 714 27.82 -0.56 -43.72
CA LEU A 714 27.98 -1.83 -44.46
C LEU A 714 29.17 -2.70 -43.98
N SER A 715 28.82 -3.72 -43.19
CA SER A 715 29.15 -5.15 -43.33
C SER A 715 30.57 -5.58 -43.77
N ARG A 716 31.22 -6.44 -42.98
CA ARG A 716 31.30 -7.91 -43.17
C ARG A 716 32.27 -8.55 -42.17
N LEU A 717 31.84 -9.69 -41.62
CA LEU A 717 32.59 -10.95 -41.39
C LEU A 717 34.10 -10.87 -41.13
N MET A 718 34.50 -11.12 -39.88
CA MET A 718 35.14 -12.39 -39.46
C MET A 718 34.73 -12.69 -38.02
#